data_AF-K1JRW5-F1
#
_entry.id   AF-K1JRW5-F1
#
_cell.length_a   1.000
_cell.length_b   1.000
_cell.length_c   1.000
_cell.angle_alpha   90.00
_cell.angle_beta   90.00
_cell.angle_gamma   90.00
#
_symmetry.space_group_name_H-M   'P 1'
#
loop_
_entity.id
_entity.type
_entity.pdbx_description
1 polymer ?
#
loop_
_entity_poly.entity_id
_entity_poly.type
_entity_poly.pdbx_seq_one_letter_code
_entity_poly.pdbx_strand_id
1 'polypeptide(L)'
;MSVQDHLCSARIPTPVLTGLLIPASLLIILAIVPPHAFDLSVSKLFFSDGWPWHRNEVFTTIFYRLPKLVPAIVATVLLVRLAVVLAQGRRILEEEASRRALYVVIAMGACAAAVWWLKSTTGVACPWSVEPFGGALPMTDPAFGLTDVPGRCWPSGHAGTGFVFIAFYFALKDVRPRAAAGALLFAVAFGLLCGAVRVMEGAHFVSHVLVTGIVDWLICAALHALILEDRSSPAFAKPLSERGLVLLTAFWWTFVLNMPFLARAADLSEPNFAWSMREALTLAGLSFGLLFISIALLTLVMALPRPVRRAVLVLLSLTGAIFFAGTLVYGIAFDPNMARNVISTDVHEASAYFSARTLLLALAAGLPPVLAASAADMTPAGLRPAAVRGGVAILALAAGAGALFTQMNTLAAVMRNDKALRYLITPVNVPYSLATTLARDASPDAAQKRIVDPKPEFSVRLSRPAVLLVVIGETTRSASWGLAGYARDTTPALRAEGVISHPSVTACGSSTDVSLPCMLSRIGRSDYDRSRIIGEEALPSLLARAGAHVVWVDNQSGCKGTCAGTEVRSPDPKSAACASGRCFDGVLLDELDADLANLPADRPTVLFYHMYGEHGPRYHEDSPAHAKVWTPECTDADLGACTKESIINAYDNAVRYTDGVLAGLVKRLKARTDIDAGFVYVSDHGESLGEGGLYLHGAPYFMAPSEQIRVPMVMWLSKDWSRTFGFDAANLAREPAGGVTHEHLYSTVLGMLGVQSTTRRPRWDLTNNRSSAAQ
;
A
#
# COMPACT_ATOMS: atom_id res chain seq x y z
N MET A 1 -40.23 22.53 -13.73
CA MET A 1 -39.25 21.44 -13.85
C MET A 1 -37.88 22.08 -13.99
N SER A 2 -37.03 21.97 -12.98
CA SER A 2 -35.74 22.67 -12.96
C SER A 2 -34.65 21.79 -13.60
N VAL A 3 -33.61 22.44 -14.13
CA VAL A 3 -32.41 21.84 -14.74
C VAL A 3 -31.69 20.84 -13.81
N GLN A 4 -31.99 20.87 -12.50
CA GLN A 4 -31.48 19.94 -11.49
C GLN A 4 -32.01 18.50 -11.64
N ASP A 5 -33.20 18.30 -12.23
CA ASP A 5 -33.78 16.96 -12.42
C ASP A 5 -33.13 16.18 -13.57
N HIS A 6 -32.52 16.86 -14.56
CA HIS A 6 -31.87 16.22 -15.71
C HIS A 6 -30.44 15.72 -15.43
N LEU A 7 -29.71 16.34 -14.50
CA LEU A 7 -28.37 15.87 -14.12
C LEU A 7 -28.40 14.67 -13.15
N CYS A 8 -29.55 14.38 -12.53
CA CYS A 8 -29.74 13.31 -11.55
C CYS A 8 -30.36 12.02 -12.14
N SER A 9 -30.69 11.98 -13.43
CA SER A 9 -31.50 10.91 -14.04
C SER A 9 -30.72 9.86 -14.85
N ALA A 10 -29.41 10.03 -15.05
CA ALA A 10 -28.56 9.02 -15.68
C ALA A 10 -28.24 7.87 -14.69
N ARG A 11 -29.27 7.10 -14.30
CA ARG A 11 -29.07 5.88 -13.49
C ARG A 11 -28.42 4.82 -14.36
N ILE A 12 -27.29 4.28 -13.91
CA ILE A 12 -26.66 3.16 -14.59
C ILE A 12 -27.56 1.93 -14.46
N PRO A 13 -27.92 1.29 -15.59
CA PRO A 13 -28.66 0.05 -15.62
C PRO A 13 -28.06 -1.08 -14.76
N THR A 14 -28.89 -1.81 -14.02
CA THR A 14 -28.44 -3.02 -13.30
C THR A 14 -27.69 -4.01 -14.21
N PRO A 15 -28.15 -4.30 -15.45
CA PRO A 15 -27.42 -5.22 -16.31
C PRO A 15 -26.09 -4.68 -16.84
N VAL A 16 -25.88 -3.36 -16.92
CA VAL A 16 -24.55 -2.78 -17.23
C VAL A 16 -23.63 -3.00 -16.03
N LEU A 17 -24.12 -2.75 -14.82
CA LEU A 17 -23.36 -2.95 -13.60
C LEU A 17 -22.94 -4.41 -13.41
N THR A 18 -23.88 -5.35 -13.48
CA THR A 18 -23.61 -6.77 -13.23
C THR A 18 -23.04 -7.50 -14.45
N GLY A 19 -23.37 -7.07 -15.66
CA GLY A 19 -22.97 -7.72 -16.90
C GLY A 19 -21.65 -7.22 -17.49
N LEU A 20 -21.22 -5.98 -17.19
CA LEU A 20 -20.00 -5.39 -17.76
C LEU A 20 -19.06 -4.85 -16.68
N LEU A 21 -19.54 -3.94 -15.82
CA LEU A 21 -18.65 -3.23 -14.89
C LEU A 21 -18.00 -4.16 -13.85
N ILE A 22 -18.79 -5.03 -13.21
CA ILE A 22 -18.24 -6.00 -12.23
C ILE A 22 -17.24 -6.96 -12.88
N PRO A 23 -17.57 -7.66 -13.99
CA PRO A 23 -16.60 -8.53 -14.65
C PRO A 23 -15.36 -7.79 -15.14
N ALA A 24 -15.50 -6.57 -15.68
CA ALA A 24 -14.37 -5.75 -16.10
C ALA A 24 -13.47 -5.35 -14.93
N SER A 25 -14.06 -4.92 -13.80
CA SER A 25 -13.32 -4.63 -12.58
C SER A 25 -12.56 -5.86 -12.06
N LEU A 26 -13.19 -7.03 -12.05
CA LEU A 26 -12.53 -8.28 -11.64
C LEU A 26 -11.39 -8.66 -12.59
N LEU A 27 -11.57 -8.49 -13.90
CA LEU A 27 -10.51 -8.70 -14.89
C LEU A 27 -9.32 -7.77 -14.64
N ILE A 28 -9.57 -6.48 -14.40
CA ILE A 28 -8.51 -5.50 -14.09
C ILE A 28 -7.76 -5.92 -12.83
N ILE A 29 -8.46 -6.27 -11.75
CA ILE A 29 -7.84 -6.68 -10.49
C ILE A 29 -7.00 -7.95 -10.68
N LEU A 30 -7.53 -8.98 -11.35
CA LEU A 30 -6.82 -10.24 -11.60
C LEU A 30 -5.64 -10.09 -12.57
N ALA A 31 -5.70 -9.10 -13.47
CA ALA A 31 -4.60 -8.80 -14.39
C ALA A 31 -3.48 -8.01 -13.70
N ILE A 32 -3.82 -7.05 -12.85
CA ILE A 32 -2.85 -6.20 -12.16
C ILE A 32 -2.25 -6.88 -10.93
N VAL A 33 -3.04 -7.70 -10.23
CA VAL A 33 -2.62 -8.46 -9.05
C VAL A 33 -3.09 -9.91 -9.20
N PRO A 34 -2.37 -10.71 -10.01
CA PRO A 34 -2.66 -12.13 -10.13
C PRO A 34 -2.52 -12.82 -8.76
N PRO A 35 -3.44 -13.72 -8.37
CA PRO A 35 -3.43 -14.35 -7.05
C PRO A 35 -2.43 -15.52 -7.00
N HIS A 36 -1.15 -15.22 -7.20
CA HIS A 36 -0.09 -16.23 -7.35
C HIS A 36 -0.02 -17.23 -6.19
N ALA A 37 -0.16 -16.77 -4.95
CA ALA A 37 -0.15 -17.64 -3.76
C ALA A 37 -1.28 -18.68 -3.80
N PHE A 38 -2.49 -18.26 -4.20
CA PHE A 38 -3.64 -19.17 -4.38
C PHE A 38 -3.39 -20.14 -5.54
N ASP A 39 -2.90 -19.63 -6.66
CA ASP A 39 -2.60 -20.43 -7.85
C ASP A 39 -1.54 -21.51 -7.59
N LEU A 40 -0.49 -21.17 -6.85
CA LEU A 40 0.54 -22.11 -6.40
C LEU A 40 -0.05 -23.16 -5.46
N SER A 41 -0.88 -22.73 -4.50
CA SER A 41 -1.50 -23.62 -3.52
C SER A 41 -2.36 -24.70 -4.16
N VAL A 42 -3.21 -24.32 -5.12
CA VAL A 42 -4.06 -25.29 -5.84
C VAL A 42 -3.22 -26.18 -6.76
N SER A 43 -2.26 -25.60 -7.46
CA SER A 43 -1.41 -26.34 -8.41
C SER A 43 -0.56 -27.41 -7.73
N LYS A 44 -0.07 -27.15 -6.51
CA LYS A 44 0.68 -28.11 -5.69
C LYS A 44 -0.14 -29.36 -5.31
N LEU A 45 -1.48 -29.31 -5.31
CA LEU A 45 -2.32 -30.50 -5.07
C LEU A 45 -2.18 -31.56 -6.17
N PHE A 46 -1.73 -31.15 -7.37
CA PHE A 46 -1.59 -32.02 -8.54
C PHE A 46 -0.13 -32.28 -8.91
N PHE A 47 0.82 -31.70 -8.17
CA PHE A 47 2.26 -31.82 -8.39
C PHE A 47 2.89 -32.70 -7.32
N SER A 48 3.70 -33.67 -7.73
CA SER A 48 4.51 -34.52 -6.83
C SER A 48 6.00 -34.42 -7.21
N ASP A 49 6.58 -35.46 -7.82
CA ASP A 49 7.94 -35.46 -8.38
C ASP A 49 7.98 -34.90 -9.82
N GLY A 50 6.91 -34.20 -10.20
CA GLY A 50 6.59 -33.79 -11.56
C GLY A 50 5.08 -33.68 -11.75
N TRP A 51 4.64 -33.45 -12.98
CA TRP A 51 3.23 -33.36 -13.36
C TRP A 51 2.74 -34.70 -13.92
N PRO A 52 2.01 -35.54 -13.16
CA PRO A 52 1.74 -36.93 -13.55
C PRO A 52 0.93 -37.08 -14.84
N TRP A 53 0.11 -36.06 -15.14
CA TRP A 53 -0.79 -36.04 -16.30
C TRP A 53 -0.19 -35.28 -17.49
N HIS A 54 0.95 -34.61 -17.29
CA HIS A 54 1.61 -33.85 -18.36
C HIS A 54 2.14 -34.79 -19.44
N ARG A 55 1.79 -34.52 -20.70
CA ARG A 55 2.14 -35.34 -21.89
C ARG A 55 1.56 -36.76 -21.89
N ASN A 56 0.52 -37.03 -21.13
CA ASN A 56 -0.22 -38.29 -21.24
C ASN A 56 -1.14 -38.27 -22.48
N GLU A 57 -0.78 -39.00 -23.54
CA GLU A 57 -1.51 -38.97 -24.82
C GLU A 57 -2.99 -39.38 -24.71
N VAL A 58 -3.32 -40.36 -23.87
CA VAL A 58 -4.70 -40.81 -23.68
C VAL A 58 -5.51 -39.72 -23.00
N PHE A 59 -4.97 -39.16 -21.92
CA PHE A 59 -5.59 -38.08 -21.17
C PHE A 59 -5.77 -36.82 -22.04
N THR A 60 -4.72 -36.40 -22.75
CA THR A 60 -4.77 -35.26 -23.67
C THR A 60 -5.74 -35.51 -24.83
N THR A 61 -5.83 -36.72 -25.37
CA THR A 61 -6.79 -37.00 -26.45
C THR A 61 -8.23 -36.89 -25.95
N ILE A 62 -8.55 -37.54 -24.83
CA ILE A 62 -9.91 -37.60 -24.29
C ILE A 62 -10.36 -36.25 -23.75
N PHE A 63 -9.53 -35.58 -22.96
CA PHE A 63 -9.92 -34.39 -22.20
C PHE A 63 -9.47 -33.07 -22.83
N TYR A 64 -8.58 -33.10 -23.82
CA TYR A 64 -8.13 -31.90 -24.53
C TYR A 64 -8.53 -31.86 -26.01
N ARG A 65 -8.32 -32.93 -26.79
CA ARG A 65 -8.63 -32.90 -28.24
C ARG A 65 -10.13 -33.08 -28.53
N LEU A 66 -10.78 -34.09 -27.95
CA LEU A 66 -12.21 -34.35 -28.21
C LEU A 66 -13.15 -33.18 -27.82
N PRO A 67 -12.98 -32.51 -26.66
CA PRO A 67 -13.87 -31.42 -26.27
C PRO A 67 -13.88 -30.25 -27.26
N LYS A 68 -12.79 -30.02 -28.01
CA LYS A 68 -12.70 -28.98 -29.04
C LYS A 68 -13.60 -29.23 -30.24
N LEU A 69 -14.00 -30.48 -30.48
CA LEU A 69 -14.94 -30.81 -31.54
C LEU A 69 -16.34 -30.26 -31.25
N VAL A 70 -16.71 -30.11 -29.97
CA VAL A 70 -18.05 -29.66 -29.57
C VAL A 70 -18.36 -28.25 -30.10
N PRO A 71 -17.58 -27.19 -29.79
CA PRO A 71 -17.85 -25.87 -30.36
C PRO A 71 -17.66 -25.81 -31.87
N ALA A 72 -16.74 -26.61 -32.45
CA ALA A 72 -16.54 -26.66 -33.90
C ALA A 72 -17.78 -27.20 -34.64
N ILE A 73 -18.36 -28.30 -34.14
CA ILE A 73 -19.60 -28.87 -34.68
C ILE A 73 -20.75 -27.87 -34.55
N VAL A 74 -20.92 -27.27 -33.36
CA VAL A 74 -21.99 -26.29 -33.12
C VAL A 74 -21.86 -25.07 -34.04
N ALA A 75 -20.66 -24.50 -34.17
CA ALA A 75 -20.40 -23.38 -35.07
C ALA A 75 -20.69 -23.77 -36.54
N THR A 76 -20.28 -24.97 -36.97
CA THR A 76 -20.54 -25.47 -38.33
C THR A 76 -22.04 -25.62 -38.59
N VAL A 77 -22.80 -26.19 -37.67
CA VAL A 77 -24.26 -26.34 -37.79
C VAL A 77 -24.95 -24.97 -37.90
N LEU A 78 -24.53 -23.99 -37.09
CA LEU A 78 -25.09 -22.64 -37.14
C LEU A 78 -24.72 -21.92 -38.46
N LEU A 79 -23.49 -22.07 -38.94
CA LEU A 79 -23.05 -21.52 -40.23
C LEU A 79 -23.83 -22.12 -41.41
N VAL A 80 -24.01 -23.45 -41.43
CA VAL A 80 -24.84 -24.13 -42.45
C VAL A 80 -26.27 -23.60 -42.42
N ARG A 81 -26.86 -23.46 -41.23
CA ARG A 81 -28.21 -22.88 -41.08
C ARG A 81 -28.29 -21.47 -41.67
N LEU A 82 -27.32 -20.60 -41.35
CA LEU A 82 -27.27 -19.23 -41.88
C LEU A 82 -27.09 -19.20 -43.42
N ALA A 83 -26.26 -20.09 -43.95
CA ALA A 83 -26.07 -20.24 -45.39
C ALA A 83 -27.36 -20.69 -46.11
N VAL A 84 -28.13 -21.61 -45.51
CA VAL A 84 -29.45 -22.02 -46.04
C VAL A 84 -30.43 -20.85 -46.05
N VAL A 85 -30.47 -20.03 -44.99
CA VAL A 85 -31.34 -18.84 -44.93
C VAL A 85 -30.99 -17.84 -46.03
N LEU A 86 -29.70 -17.59 -46.27
CA LEU A 86 -29.23 -16.73 -47.36
C LEU A 86 -29.56 -17.31 -48.73
N ALA A 87 -29.35 -18.61 -48.94
CA ALA A 87 -29.66 -19.30 -50.19
C ALA A 87 -31.17 -19.26 -50.53
N GLN A 88 -32.04 -19.15 -49.52
CA GLN A 88 -33.48 -18.95 -49.68
C GLN A 88 -33.88 -17.50 -49.97
N GLY A 89 -32.91 -16.58 -50.16
CA GLY A 89 -33.16 -15.17 -50.43
C GLY A 89 -33.70 -14.37 -49.23
N ARG A 90 -33.66 -14.95 -48.02
CA ARG A 90 -34.14 -14.31 -46.79
C ARG A 90 -33.05 -13.46 -46.15
N ARG A 91 -33.44 -12.36 -45.51
CA ARG A 91 -32.52 -11.46 -44.82
C ARG A 91 -32.28 -11.94 -43.39
N ILE A 92 -31.05 -12.35 -43.07
CA ILE A 92 -30.65 -12.87 -41.75
C ILE A 92 -31.04 -11.93 -40.60
N LEU A 93 -30.89 -10.62 -40.78
CA LEU A 93 -31.10 -9.62 -39.73
C LEU A 93 -32.58 -9.35 -39.42
N GLU A 94 -33.49 -9.69 -40.34
CA GLU A 94 -34.94 -9.49 -40.18
C GLU A 94 -35.59 -10.66 -39.42
N GLU A 95 -35.05 -11.87 -39.53
CA GLU A 95 -35.54 -13.03 -38.78
C GLU A 95 -34.83 -13.15 -37.43
N GLU A 96 -35.56 -13.02 -36.33
CA GLU A 96 -35.00 -13.03 -34.97
C GLU A 96 -34.14 -14.27 -34.67
N ALA A 97 -34.61 -15.45 -35.11
CA ALA A 97 -33.89 -16.71 -34.89
C ALA A 97 -32.57 -16.79 -35.69
N SER A 98 -32.50 -16.14 -36.85
CA SER A 98 -31.31 -16.08 -37.71
C SER A 98 -30.34 -15.01 -37.20
N ARG A 99 -30.85 -13.86 -36.75
CA ARG A 99 -30.06 -12.81 -36.06
C ARG A 99 -29.38 -13.33 -34.80
N ARG A 100 -30.11 -14.08 -33.96
CA ARG A 100 -29.54 -14.70 -32.73
C ARG A 100 -28.50 -15.78 -33.06
N ALA A 101 -28.69 -16.56 -34.13
CA ALA A 101 -27.68 -17.52 -34.58
C ALA A 101 -26.41 -16.84 -35.12
N LEU A 102 -26.57 -15.75 -35.88
CA LEU A 102 -25.45 -14.93 -36.34
C LEU A 102 -24.67 -14.34 -35.16
N TYR A 103 -25.38 -13.81 -34.15
CA TYR A 103 -24.76 -13.34 -32.91
C TYR A 103 -23.92 -14.43 -32.24
N VAL A 104 -24.46 -15.65 -32.08
CA VAL A 104 -23.73 -16.75 -31.44
C VAL A 104 -22.44 -17.08 -32.22
N VAL A 105 -22.51 -17.18 -33.55
CA VAL A 105 -21.32 -17.46 -34.37
C VAL A 105 -20.26 -16.37 -34.22
N ILE A 106 -20.66 -15.09 -34.29
CA ILE A 106 -19.75 -13.95 -34.14
C ILE A 106 -19.14 -13.95 -32.74
N ALA A 107 -19.95 -14.13 -31.69
CA ALA A 107 -19.49 -14.15 -30.31
C ALA A 107 -18.51 -15.30 -30.06
N MET A 108 -18.82 -16.49 -30.55
CA MET A 108 -17.93 -17.64 -30.40
C MET A 108 -16.57 -17.41 -31.09
N GLY A 109 -16.59 -16.87 -32.32
CA GLY A 109 -15.38 -16.51 -33.05
C GLY A 109 -14.57 -15.42 -32.35
N ALA A 110 -15.25 -14.38 -31.84
CA ALA A 110 -14.60 -13.27 -31.13
C ALA A 110 -13.94 -13.72 -29.82
N CYS A 111 -14.60 -14.57 -29.01
CA CYS A 111 -14.02 -15.16 -27.81
C CYS A 111 -12.75 -15.97 -28.14
N ALA A 112 -12.83 -16.86 -29.15
CA ALA A 112 -11.67 -17.66 -29.57
C ALA A 112 -10.50 -16.79 -30.06
N ALA A 113 -10.79 -15.74 -30.84
CA ALA A 113 -9.78 -14.80 -31.34
C ALA A 113 -9.14 -13.99 -30.21
N ALA A 114 -9.94 -13.49 -29.26
CA ALA A 114 -9.44 -12.72 -28.12
C ALA A 114 -8.54 -13.56 -27.21
N VAL A 115 -8.97 -14.79 -26.88
CA VAL A 115 -8.17 -15.72 -26.08
C VAL A 115 -6.88 -16.10 -26.80
N TRP A 116 -6.93 -16.35 -28.12
CA TRP A 116 -5.73 -16.59 -28.91
C TRP A 116 -4.76 -15.40 -28.86
N TRP A 117 -5.26 -14.19 -29.09
CA TRP A 117 -4.46 -12.98 -29.11
C TRP A 117 -3.82 -12.67 -27.76
N LEU A 118 -4.60 -12.69 -26.67
CA LEU A 118 -4.09 -12.47 -25.31
C LEU A 118 -3.00 -13.49 -24.95
N LYS A 119 -3.16 -14.76 -25.35
CA LYS A 119 -2.15 -15.79 -25.10
C LYS A 119 -0.86 -15.58 -25.89
N SER A 120 -0.89 -14.92 -27.04
CA SER A 120 0.33 -14.57 -27.77
C SER A 120 1.02 -13.33 -27.20
N THR A 121 0.29 -12.42 -26.57
CA THR A 121 0.84 -11.09 -26.24
C THR A 121 1.14 -10.86 -24.77
N THR A 122 0.81 -11.80 -23.86
CA THR A 122 0.89 -11.58 -22.40
C THR A 122 2.14 -12.10 -21.71
N GLY A 123 2.90 -12.98 -22.34
CA GLY A 123 4.23 -13.40 -21.86
C GLY A 123 4.21 -14.28 -20.59
N VAL A 124 3.06 -14.84 -20.21
CA VAL A 124 2.92 -15.62 -18.97
C VAL A 124 3.34 -17.07 -19.20
N ALA A 125 4.28 -17.54 -18.38
CA ALA A 125 4.78 -18.91 -18.39
C ALA A 125 3.76 -19.90 -17.80
N CYS A 126 3.89 -21.18 -18.16
CA CYS A 126 2.99 -22.24 -17.69
C CYS A 126 3.48 -22.76 -16.34
N PRO A 127 2.59 -23.28 -15.47
CA PRO A 127 2.97 -23.88 -14.19
C PRO A 127 4.09 -24.93 -14.30
N TRP A 128 4.10 -25.79 -15.33
CA TRP A 128 5.15 -26.79 -15.53
C TRP A 128 6.53 -26.21 -15.86
N SER A 129 6.63 -24.94 -16.22
CA SER A 129 7.86 -24.29 -16.66
C SER A 129 8.43 -23.31 -15.63
N VAL A 130 7.71 -23.06 -14.53
CA VAL A 130 8.13 -22.08 -13.53
C VAL A 130 8.91 -22.71 -12.37
N GLU A 131 9.81 -21.93 -11.77
CA GLU A 131 10.69 -22.32 -10.65
C GLU A 131 9.97 -23.05 -9.49
N PRO A 132 8.78 -22.62 -9.02
CA PRO A 132 8.08 -23.31 -7.92
C PRO A 132 7.73 -24.78 -8.17
N PHE A 133 7.76 -25.22 -9.44
CA PHE A 133 7.48 -26.61 -9.85
C PHE A 133 8.69 -27.27 -10.55
N GLY A 134 9.90 -26.79 -10.27
CA GLY A 134 11.15 -27.33 -10.83
C GLY A 134 11.47 -26.87 -12.26
N GLY A 135 10.79 -25.82 -12.74
CA GLY A 135 11.08 -25.19 -14.02
C GLY A 135 12.21 -24.15 -13.96
N ALA A 136 12.54 -23.56 -15.11
CA ALA A 136 13.65 -22.60 -15.26
C ALA A 136 13.20 -21.15 -15.45
N LEU A 137 11.88 -20.89 -15.49
CA LEU A 137 11.33 -19.56 -15.69
C LEU A 137 10.79 -18.98 -14.37
N PRO A 138 10.90 -17.67 -14.14
CA PRO A 138 10.20 -17.05 -13.03
C PRO A 138 8.68 -17.06 -13.28
N MET A 139 7.91 -16.98 -12.20
CA MET A 139 6.48 -16.70 -12.28
C MET A 139 6.30 -15.21 -12.58
N THR A 140 5.52 -14.88 -13.62
CA THR A 140 5.38 -13.50 -14.11
C THR A 140 3.91 -13.06 -14.18
N ASP A 141 3.70 -11.77 -14.01
CA ASP A 141 2.41 -11.10 -14.25
C ASP A 141 2.16 -10.95 -15.76
N PRO A 142 0.89 -10.88 -16.21
CA PRO A 142 0.58 -10.66 -17.62
C PRO A 142 1.04 -9.27 -18.08
N ALA A 143 1.94 -9.25 -19.07
CA ALA A 143 2.44 -8.03 -19.70
C ALA A 143 1.62 -7.73 -20.97
N PHE A 144 0.84 -6.65 -21.02
CA PHE A 144 -0.02 -6.37 -22.17
C PHE A 144 0.75 -5.73 -23.34
N GLY A 145 1.29 -6.56 -24.23
CA GLY A 145 1.97 -6.13 -25.46
C GLY A 145 1.09 -6.18 -26.72
N LEU A 146 1.63 -5.67 -27.84
CA LEU A 146 1.05 -5.80 -29.17
C LEU A 146 1.73 -6.88 -30.03
N THR A 147 2.90 -7.36 -29.60
CA THR A 147 3.75 -8.33 -30.31
C THR A 147 3.71 -9.70 -29.63
N ASP A 148 3.97 -10.77 -30.40
CA ASP A 148 4.11 -12.12 -29.85
C ASP A 148 5.28 -12.17 -28.87
N VAL A 149 5.02 -12.68 -27.67
CA VAL A 149 6.00 -12.83 -26.58
C VAL A 149 6.01 -14.29 -26.08
N PRO A 150 7.16 -14.83 -25.68
CA PRO A 150 7.23 -16.17 -25.12
C PRO A 150 6.38 -16.30 -23.85
N GLY A 151 5.59 -17.37 -23.75
CA GLY A 151 4.65 -17.57 -22.65
C GLY A 151 3.21 -17.57 -23.15
N ARG A 152 2.65 -18.76 -23.39
CA ARG A 152 1.32 -18.94 -24.01
C ARG A 152 0.31 -19.53 -23.02
N CYS A 153 0.35 -19.05 -21.79
CA CYS A 153 -0.32 -19.71 -20.68
C CYS A 153 -1.42 -18.85 -20.04
N TRP A 154 -1.52 -17.55 -20.34
CA TRP A 154 -2.59 -16.68 -19.85
C TRP A 154 -3.31 -16.00 -21.03
N PRO A 155 -4.65 -16.03 -21.10
CA PRO A 155 -5.58 -16.84 -20.31
C PRO A 155 -5.61 -18.32 -20.74
N SER A 156 -6.45 -19.14 -20.11
CA SER A 156 -6.57 -20.57 -20.43
C SER A 156 -7.33 -20.82 -21.74
N GLY A 157 -6.59 -21.18 -22.79
CA GLY A 157 -7.16 -21.44 -24.12
C GLY A 157 -8.11 -22.64 -24.16
N HIS A 158 -7.84 -23.69 -23.39
CA HIS A 158 -8.72 -24.87 -23.38
C HIS A 158 -10.03 -24.62 -22.65
N ALA A 159 -9.99 -23.85 -21.56
CA ALA A 159 -11.19 -23.44 -20.85
C ALA A 159 -12.16 -22.65 -21.76
N GLY A 160 -11.60 -21.87 -22.70
CA GLY A 160 -12.37 -21.14 -23.72
C GLY A 160 -13.24 -22.06 -24.58
N THR A 161 -12.84 -23.31 -24.80
CA THR A 161 -13.66 -24.33 -25.50
C THR A 161 -15.05 -24.48 -24.89
N GLY A 162 -15.17 -24.34 -23.55
CA GLY A 162 -16.44 -24.41 -22.84
C GLY A 162 -17.07 -23.03 -22.58
N PHE A 163 -16.27 -22.04 -22.18
CA PHE A 163 -16.79 -20.71 -21.89
C PHE A 163 -17.33 -19.97 -23.12
N VAL A 164 -16.91 -20.35 -24.33
CA VAL A 164 -17.48 -19.84 -25.59
C VAL A 164 -19.00 -20.02 -25.68
N PHE A 165 -19.57 -21.01 -24.97
CA PHE A 165 -21.02 -21.24 -24.92
C PHE A 165 -21.79 -20.22 -24.07
N ILE A 166 -21.12 -19.31 -23.35
CA ILE A 166 -21.75 -18.13 -22.73
C ILE A 166 -22.52 -17.31 -23.79
N ALA A 167 -22.11 -17.37 -25.06
CA ALA A 167 -22.85 -16.79 -26.19
C ALA A 167 -24.32 -17.26 -26.21
N PHE A 168 -24.62 -18.52 -25.89
CA PHE A 168 -26.00 -19.00 -25.87
C PHE A 168 -26.84 -18.43 -24.72
N TYR A 169 -26.22 -18.16 -23.57
CA TYR A 169 -26.90 -17.46 -22.47
C TYR A 169 -27.38 -16.09 -22.93
N PHE A 170 -26.48 -15.27 -23.49
CA PHE A 170 -26.84 -13.94 -23.99
C PHE A 170 -27.75 -13.97 -25.22
N ALA A 171 -27.68 -15.02 -26.05
CA ALA A 171 -28.59 -15.19 -27.17
C ALA A 171 -30.03 -15.50 -26.71
N LEU A 172 -30.22 -16.12 -25.54
CA LEU A 172 -31.52 -16.60 -25.07
C LEU A 172 -32.11 -15.81 -23.90
N LYS A 173 -31.31 -15.04 -23.15
CA LYS A 173 -31.72 -14.44 -21.85
C LYS A 173 -33.00 -13.59 -21.93
N ASP A 174 -33.26 -12.92 -23.05
CA ASP A 174 -34.41 -12.01 -23.18
C ASP A 174 -35.67 -12.71 -23.71
N VAL A 175 -35.55 -13.92 -24.27
CA VAL A 175 -36.67 -14.65 -24.90
C VAL A 175 -37.03 -15.93 -24.13
N ARG A 176 -36.02 -16.65 -23.64
CA ARG A 176 -36.16 -17.95 -22.97
C ARG A 176 -35.23 -18.01 -21.75
N PRO A 177 -35.54 -17.28 -20.66
CA PRO A 177 -34.64 -17.16 -19.50
C PRO A 177 -34.32 -18.49 -18.82
N ARG A 178 -35.24 -19.47 -18.80
CA ARG A 178 -34.96 -20.82 -18.29
C ARG A 178 -33.93 -21.57 -19.13
N ALA A 179 -34.06 -21.50 -20.46
CA ALA A 179 -33.09 -22.11 -21.37
C ALA A 179 -31.74 -21.37 -21.33
N ALA A 180 -31.75 -20.05 -21.17
CA ALA A 180 -30.55 -19.25 -20.98
C ALA A 180 -29.80 -19.67 -19.70
N ALA A 181 -30.51 -19.85 -18.58
CA ALA A 181 -29.90 -20.34 -17.33
C ALA A 181 -29.28 -21.74 -17.50
N GLY A 182 -29.95 -22.64 -18.22
CA GLY A 182 -29.40 -23.96 -18.57
C GLY A 182 -28.15 -23.85 -19.45
N ALA A 183 -28.15 -22.96 -20.45
CA ALA A 183 -26.99 -22.69 -21.31
C ALA A 183 -25.81 -22.12 -20.51
N LEU A 184 -26.07 -21.20 -19.57
CA LEU A 184 -25.02 -20.65 -18.70
C LEU A 184 -24.43 -21.73 -17.78
N LEU A 185 -25.28 -22.57 -17.17
CA LEU A 185 -24.81 -23.67 -16.34
C LEU A 185 -23.93 -24.63 -17.13
N PHE A 186 -24.35 -25.00 -18.35
CA PHE A 186 -23.57 -25.82 -19.25
C PHE A 186 -22.23 -25.17 -19.60
N ALA A 187 -22.23 -23.90 -20.02
CA ALA A 187 -21.01 -23.19 -20.40
C ALA A 187 -20.02 -23.10 -19.25
N VAL A 188 -20.49 -22.78 -18.04
CA VAL A 188 -19.67 -22.69 -16.83
C VAL A 188 -19.13 -24.06 -16.43
N ALA A 189 -19.98 -25.09 -16.35
CA ALA A 189 -19.54 -26.44 -15.99
C ALA A 189 -18.53 -27.01 -16.99
N PHE A 190 -18.79 -26.84 -18.29
CA PHE A 190 -17.92 -27.34 -19.34
C PHE A 190 -16.59 -26.57 -19.41
N GLY A 191 -16.63 -25.24 -19.26
CA GLY A 191 -15.43 -24.39 -19.21
C GLY A 191 -14.55 -24.70 -18.00
N LEU A 192 -15.14 -24.86 -16.81
CA LEU A 192 -14.44 -25.26 -15.60
C LEU A 192 -13.86 -26.67 -15.69
N LEU A 193 -14.58 -27.63 -16.28
CA LEU A 193 -14.07 -28.99 -16.52
C LEU A 193 -12.84 -28.96 -17.44
N CYS A 194 -12.93 -28.25 -18.57
CA CYS A 194 -11.80 -28.07 -19.48
C CYS A 194 -10.62 -27.36 -18.78
N GLY A 195 -10.91 -26.37 -17.95
CA GLY A 195 -9.91 -25.67 -17.16
C GLY A 195 -9.21 -26.57 -16.13
N ALA A 196 -9.97 -27.33 -15.35
CA ALA A 196 -9.47 -28.22 -14.30
C ALA A 196 -8.49 -29.26 -14.86
N VAL A 197 -8.82 -29.87 -16.00
CA VAL A 197 -7.91 -30.78 -16.72
C VAL A 197 -6.56 -30.13 -16.99
N ARG A 198 -6.55 -28.86 -17.41
CA ARG A 198 -5.31 -28.13 -17.69
C ARG A 198 -4.55 -27.72 -16.44
N VAL A 199 -5.24 -27.44 -15.34
CA VAL A 199 -4.61 -27.20 -14.03
C VAL A 199 -3.89 -28.48 -13.57
N MET A 200 -4.55 -29.64 -13.68
CA MET A 200 -3.96 -30.94 -13.33
C MET A 200 -2.73 -31.32 -14.17
N GLU A 201 -2.68 -30.89 -15.44
CA GLU A 201 -1.52 -31.11 -16.33
C GLU A 201 -0.37 -30.11 -16.10
N GLY A 202 -0.55 -29.13 -15.21
CA GLY A 202 0.42 -28.05 -14.97
C GLY A 202 0.46 -27.01 -16.08
N ALA A 203 -0.61 -26.88 -16.86
CA ALA A 203 -0.64 -26.03 -18.04
C ALA A 203 -1.16 -24.62 -17.80
N HIS A 204 -2.04 -24.48 -16.82
CA HIS A 204 -2.71 -23.23 -16.51
C HIS A 204 -2.92 -23.17 -15.01
N PHE A 205 -2.78 -21.97 -14.46
CA PHE A 205 -3.23 -21.71 -13.10
C PHE A 205 -4.75 -21.56 -13.04
N VAL A 206 -5.34 -21.59 -11.84
CA VAL A 206 -6.80 -21.45 -11.67
C VAL A 206 -7.25 -20.05 -12.10
N SER A 207 -6.49 -19.02 -11.76
CA SER A 207 -6.74 -17.65 -12.21
C SER A 207 -6.82 -17.54 -13.74
N HIS A 208 -5.99 -18.29 -14.48
CA HIS A 208 -5.99 -18.28 -15.95
C HIS A 208 -7.33 -18.80 -16.51
N VAL A 209 -7.96 -19.77 -15.82
CA VAL A 209 -9.27 -20.33 -16.17
C VAL A 209 -10.38 -19.32 -15.88
N LEU A 210 -10.33 -18.68 -14.70
CA LEU A 210 -11.31 -17.66 -14.31
C LEU A 210 -11.27 -16.45 -15.25
N VAL A 211 -10.07 -15.98 -15.60
CA VAL A 211 -9.88 -14.89 -16.56
C VAL A 211 -10.49 -15.25 -17.91
N THR A 212 -10.30 -16.47 -18.43
CA THR A 212 -10.95 -16.88 -19.69
C THR A 212 -12.46 -16.73 -19.63
N GLY A 213 -13.09 -17.21 -18.55
CA GLY A 213 -14.53 -17.08 -18.39
C GLY A 213 -15.01 -15.63 -18.33
N ILE A 214 -14.24 -14.75 -17.69
CA ILE A 214 -14.55 -13.31 -17.61
C ILE A 214 -14.39 -12.62 -18.97
N VAL A 215 -13.33 -12.93 -19.72
CA VAL A 215 -13.10 -12.40 -21.07
C VAL A 215 -14.24 -12.81 -22.01
N ASP A 216 -14.58 -14.10 -22.04
CA ASP A 216 -15.66 -14.62 -22.87
C ASP A 216 -17.01 -14.00 -22.48
N TRP A 217 -17.26 -13.81 -21.18
CA TRP A 217 -18.45 -13.12 -20.68
C TRP A 217 -18.53 -11.69 -21.19
N LEU A 218 -17.46 -10.90 -21.05
CA LEU A 218 -17.41 -9.49 -21.46
C LEU A 218 -17.64 -9.34 -22.97
N ILE A 219 -17.02 -10.19 -23.78
CA ILE A 219 -17.20 -10.21 -25.23
C ILE A 219 -18.65 -10.53 -25.59
N CYS A 220 -19.22 -11.58 -24.99
CA CYS A 220 -20.61 -11.97 -25.23
C CYS A 220 -21.58 -10.86 -24.81
N ALA A 221 -21.37 -10.25 -23.64
CA ALA A 221 -22.19 -9.16 -23.13
C ALA A 221 -22.14 -7.92 -24.04
N ALA A 222 -20.95 -7.52 -24.48
CA ALA A 222 -20.77 -6.37 -25.37
C ALA A 222 -21.41 -6.61 -26.74
N LEU A 223 -21.16 -7.76 -27.37
CA LEU A 223 -21.77 -8.11 -28.65
C LEU A 223 -23.29 -8.24 -28.55
N HIS A 224 -23.81 -8.69 -27.41
CA HIS A 224 -25.24 -8.77 -27.18
C HIS A 224 -25.87 -7.37 -27.22
N ALA A 225 -25.27 -6.43 -26.49
CA ALA A 225 -25.72 -5.03 -26.47
C ALA A 225 -25.62 -4.36 -27.85
N LEU A 226 -24.66 -4.77 -28.69
CA LEU A 226 -24.48 -4.23 -30.03
C LEU A 226 -25.41 -4.85 -31.10
N ILE A 227 -25.68 -6.15 -31.01
CA ILE A 227 -26.32 -6.92 -32.09
C ILE A 227 -27.79 -7.25 -31.80
N LEU A 228 -28.13 -7.55 -30.55
CA LEU A 228 -29.43 -8.12 -30.18
C LEU A 228 -30.33 -7.16 -29.40
N GLU A 229 -29.77 -6.11 -28.82
CA GLU A 229 -30.51 -5.20 -27.98
C GLU A 229 -31.31 -4.16 -28.76
N ASP A 230 -32.59 -4.02 -28.43
CA ASP A 230 -33.47 -3.03 -29.03
C ASP A 230 -33.32 -1.68 -28.32
N ARG A 231 -32.89 -0.65 -29.06
CA ARG A 231 -32.69 0.71 -28.54
C ARG A 231 -33.98 1.39 -28.06
N SER A 232 -35.14 0.85 -28.40
CA SER A 232 -36.46 1.43 -28.09
C SER A 232 -37.06 1.00 -26.73
N SER A 233 -36.53 -0.05 -26.10
CA SER A 233 -36.91 -0.46 -24.74
C SER A 233 -35.69 -1.09 -24.06
N PRO A 234 -34.90 -0.30 -23.32
CA PRO A 234 -33.72 -0.83 -22.67
C PRO A 234 -34.14 -1.89 -21.65
N ALA A 235 -33.81 -3.15 -21.90
CA ALA A 235 -33.81 -4.21 -20.88
C ALA A 235 -32.93 -3.81 -19.65
N PHE A 236 -32.12 -2.78 -19.86
CA PHE A 236 -31.37 -1.96 -18.93
C PHE A 236 -32.16 -1.05 -17.94
N ALA A 237 -33.48 -0.90 -18.03
CA ALA A 237 -34.19 0.09 -17.21
C ALA A 237 -34.51 -0.34 -15.75
N LYS A 238 -34.30 -1.61 -15.37
CA LYS A 238 -34.66 -2.09 -14.02
C LYS A 238 -33.62 -1.67 -12.97
N PRO A 239 -34.01 -0.93 -11.92
CA PRO A 239 -33.09 -0.55 -10.86
C PRO A 239 -32.73 -1.73 -9.95
N LEU A 240 -31.58 -1.64 -9.28
CA LEU A 240 -31.11 -2.67 -8.36
C LEU A 240 -31.99 -2.69 -7.11
N SER A 241 -32.51 -3.87 -6.75
CA SER A 241 -33.29 -4.03 -5.51
C SER A 241 -32.42 -3.81 -4.27
N GLU A 242 -33.01 -3.40 -3.14
CA GLU A 242 -32.30 -3.23 -1.86
C GLU A 242 -31.53 -4.50 -1.44
N ARG A 243 -32.17 -5.67 -1.57
CA ARG A 243 -31.52 -6.97 -1.27
C ARG A 243 -30.36 -7.24 -2.22
N GLY A 244 -30.54 -6.94 -3.51
CA GLY A 244 -29.49 -7.06 -4.52
C GLY A 244 -28.29 -6.18 -4.19
N LEU A 245 -28.53 -4.93 -3.76
CA LEU A 245 -27.47 -4.02 -3.33
C LEU A 245 -26.71 -4.55 -2.11
N VAL A 246 -27.42 -4.99 -1.06
CA VAL A 246 -26.78 -5.51 0.16
C VAL A 246 -25.92 -6.73 -0.15
N LEU A 247 -26.45 -7.71 -0.89
CA LEU A 247 -25.71 -8.94 -1.20
C LEU A 247 -24.52 -8.67 -2.12
N LEU A 248 -24.69 -7.82 -3.13
CA LEU A 248 -23.63 -7.45 -4.06
C LEU A 248 -22.49 -6.72 -3.33
N THR A 249 -22.82 -5.70 -2.54
CA THR A 249 -21.82 -4.92 -1.81
C THR A 249 -21.15 -5.76 -0.71
N ALA A 250 -21.89 -6.62 -0.01
CA ALA A 250 -21.31 -7.52 1.00
C ALA A 250 -20.33 -8.51 0.39
N PHE A 251 -20.68 -9.11 -0.75
CA PHE A 251 -19.80 -9.99 -1.50
C PHE A 251 -18.55 -9.23 -1.97
N TRP A 252 -18.73 -8.04 -2.54
CA TRP A 252 -17.64 -7.20 -3.00
C TRP A 252 -16.67 -6.80 -1.88
N TRP A 253 -17.20 -6.34 -0.73
CA TRP A 253 -16.37 -6.03 0.43
C TRP A 253 -15.62 -7.26 0.91
N THR A 254 -16.27 -8.43 0.98
CA THR A 254 -15.66 -9.65 1.52
C THR A 254 -14.58 -10.24 0.62
N PHE A 255 -14.81 -10.32 -0.70
CA PHE A 255 -13.91 -11.06 -1.59
C PHE A 255 -13.00 -10.15 -2.41
N VAL A 256 -13.34 -8.89 -2.60
CA VAL A 256 -12.49 -7.91 -3.30
C VAL A 256 -11.73 -7.07 -2.29
N LEU A 257 -12.42 -6.25 -1.49
CA LEU A 257 -11.74 -5.31 -0.59
C LEU A 257 -10.95 -6.01 0.53
N ASN A 258 -11.44 -7.14 1.04
CA ASN A 258 -10.75 -7.95 2.05
C ASN A 258 -9.81 -9.02 1.46
N MET A 259 -9.54 -9.01 0.15
CA MET A 259 -8.58 -9.94 -0.44
C MET A 259 -7.21 -9.93 0.26
N PRO A 260 -6.61 -8.77 0.62
CA PRO A 260 -5.34 -8.75 1.35
C PRO A 260 -5.44 -9.42 2.73
N PHE A 261 -6.53 -9.17 3.46
CA PHE A 261 -6.78 -9.81 4.76
C PHE A 261 -6.89 -11.33 4.62
N LEU A 262 -7.68 -11.80 3.64
CA LEU A 262 -7.92 -13.22 3.40
C LEU A 262 -6.64 -13.94 2.94
N ALA A 263 -5.84 -13.32 2.07
CA ALA A 263 -4.56 -13.84 1.62
C ALA A 263 -3.58 -13.98 2.79
N ARG A 264 -3.41 -12.92 3.59
CA ARG A 264 -2.51 -12.93 4.74
C ARG A 264 -2.95 -13.92 5.83
N ALA A 265 -4.25 -14.08 6.04
CA ALA A 265 -4.80 -15.08 6.95
C ALA A 265 -4.51 -16.51 6.47
N ALA A 266 -4.46 -16.74 5.16
CA ALA A 266 -4.11 -18.03 4.58
C ALA A 266 -2.61 -18.34 4.67
N ASP A 267 -1.73 -17.34 4.57
CA ASP A 267 -0.27 -17.52 4.67
C ASP A 267 0.23 -17.82 6.09
N LEU A 268 -0.61 -17.62 7.11
CA LEU A 268 -0.27 -17.91 8.52
C LEU A 268 -0.63 -19.33 8.96
N SER A 269 -1.30 -20.10 8.09
CA SER A 269 -1.28 -21.56 8.14
C SER A 269 0.08 -22.05 7.63
N GLU A 270 0.69 -23.02 8.29
CA GLU A 270 2.13 -23.29 8.19
C GLU A 270 2.69 -23.41 6.75
N PRO A 271 3.94 -22.94 6.51
CA PRO A 271 4.53 -22.84 5.17
C PRO A 271 4.85 -24.17 4.48
N ASN A 272 4.52 -25.31 5.10
CA ASN A 272 4.79 -26.63 4.57
C ASN A 272 3.50 -27.43 4.35
N PHE A 273 3.26 -27.69 3.06
CA PHE A 273 2.57 -28.85 2.49
C PHE A 273 1.03 -28.79 2.44
N ALA A 274 0.50 -28.80 1.20
CA ALA A 274 -0.88 -29.01 0.75
C ALA A 274 -2.00 -28.51 1.67
N TRP A 275 -2.79 -27.52 1.23
CA TRP A 275 -3.97 -27.02 1.96
C TRP A 275 -4.75 -28.17 2.58
N SER A 276 -4.60 -28.34 3.89
CA SER A 276 -5.32 -29.35 4.61
C SER A 276 -6.81 -28.96 4.57
N MET A 277 -7.71 -29.95 4.66
CA MET A 277 -9.15 -29.67 4.77
C MET A 277 -9.44 -28.65 5.89
N ARG A 278 -8.60 -28.61 6.93
CA ARG A 278 -8.67 -27.64 8.02
C ARG A 278 -8.43 -26.20 7.56
N GLU A 279 -7.44 -25.95 6.73
CA GLU A 279 -7.10 -24.59 6.24
C GLU A 279 -8.17 -24.06 5.29
N ALA A 280 -8.67 -24.94 4.41
CA ALA A 280 -9.81 -24.62 3.54
C ALA A 280 -11.06 -24.27 4.38
N LEU A 281 -11.35 -25.03 5.44
CA LEU A 281 -12.45 -24.74 6.36
C LEU A 281 -12.20 -23.45 7.16
N THR A 282 -10.96 -23.13 7.52
CA THR A 282 -10.62 -21.87 8.20
C THR A 282 -10.85 -20.68 7.29
N LEU A 283 -10.30 -20.69 6.06
CA LEU A 283 -10.53 -19.60 5.12
C LEU A 283 -12.03 -19.44 4.82
N ALA A 284 -12.75 -20.55 4.58
CA ALA A 284 -14.19 -20.53 4.38
C ALA A 284 -14.92 -19.93 5.59
N GLY A 285 -14.57 -20.34 6.81
CA GLY A 285 -15.14 -19.79 8.05
C GLY A 285 -14.91 -18.30 8.21
N LEU A 286 -13.70 -17.80 7.89
CA LEU A 286 -13.37 -16.38 7.90
C LEU A 286 -14.16 -15.61 6.83
N SER A 287 -14.21 -16.11 5.59
CA SER A 287 -14.97 -15.49 4.51
C SER A 287 -16.46 -15.44 4.81
N PHE A 288 -17.06 -16.54 5.33
CA PHE A 288 -18.46 -16.54 5.76
C PHE A 288 -18.70 -15.58 6.92
N GLY A 289 -17.81 -15.57 7.91
CA GLY A 289 -17.86 -14.63 9.03
C GLY A 289 -17.93 -13.18 8.55
N LEU A 290 -16.99 -12.77 7.71
CA LEU A 290 -16.94 -11.43 7.12
C LEU A 290 -18.14 -11.12 6.23
N LEU A 291 -18.60 -12.08 5.42
CA LEU A 291 -19.76 -11.91 4.55
C LEU A 291 -21.03 -11.61 5.35
N PHE A 292 -21.31 -12.43 6.36
CA PHE A 292 -22.52 -12.26 7.18
C PHE A 292 -22.46 -11.01 8.06
N ILE A 293 -21.29 -10.64 8.58
CA ILE A 293 -21.10 -9.37 9.29
C ILE A 293 -21.32 -8.19 8.33
N SER A 294 -20.81 -8.26 7.10
CA SER A 294 -21.02 -7.24 6.08
C SER A 294 -22.50 -7.11 5.71
N ILE A 295 -23.22 -8.24 5.56
CA ILE A 295 -24.68 -8.25 5.35
C ILE A 295 -25.39 -7.56 6.51
N ALA A 296 -25.04 -7.88 7.76
CA ALA A 296 -25.64 -7.25 8.94
C ALA A 296 -25.43 -5.73 8.94
N LEU A 297 -24.17 -5.29 8.78
CA LEU A 297 -23.80 -3.87 8.74
C LEU A 297 -24.53 -3.13 7.61
N LEU A 298 -24.50 -3.67 6.39
CA LEU A 298 -25.15 -3.04 5.24
C LEU A 298 -26.67 -2.99 5.41
N THR A 299 -27.28 -4.01 6.01
CA THR A 299 -28.72 -4.01 6.34
C THR A 299 -29.07 -2.91 7.33
N LEU A 300 -28.21 -2.64 8.32
CA LEU A 300 -28.37 -1.51 9.24
C LEU A 300 -28.19 -0.17 8.53
N VAL A 301 -27.18 -0.04 7.66
CA VAL A 301 -26.98 1.14 6.81
C VAL A 301 -28.20 1.41 5.92
N MET A 302 -28.91 0.36 5.48
CA MET A 302 -30.15 0.51 4.69
C MET A 302 -31.28 1.21 5.46
N ALA A 303 -31.23 1.23 6.80
CA ALA A 303 -32.18 1.94 7.65
C ALA A 303 -31.96 3.46 7.71
N LEU A 304 -30.78 3.95 7.30
CA LEU A 304 -30.47 5.38 7.31
C LEU A 304 -31.28 6.16 6.24
N PRO A 305 -31.52 7.47 6.45
CA PRO A 305 -32.14 8.33 5.43
C PRO A 305 -31.38 8.26 4.10
N ARG A 306 -32.12 8.36 2.97
CA ARG A 306 -31.56 8.21 1.61
C ARG A 306 -30.24 8.97 1.37
N PRO A 307 -30.09 10.27 1.69
CA PRO A 307 -28.84 10.98 1.43
C PRO A 307 -27.69 10.48 2.32
N VAL A 308 -27.95 10.25 3.61
CA VAL A 308 -26.95 9.76 4.57
C VAL A 308 -26.47 8.38 4.19
N ARG A 309 -27.39 7.46 3.88
CA ARG A 309 -27.08 6.11 3.43
C ARG A 309 -26.18 6.11 2.19
N ARG A 310 -26.54 6.91 1.17
CA ARG A 310 -25.74 7.02 -0.06
C ARG A 310 -24.33 7.54 0.25
N ALA A 311 -24.24 8.59 1.05
CA ALA A 311 -22.94 9.12 1.48
C ALA A 311 -22.12 8.05 2.20
N VAL A 312 -22.70 7.32 3.16
CA VAL A 312 -22.00 6.25 3.90
C VAL A 312 -21.50 5.13 2.97
N LEU A 313 -22.36 4.63 2.06
CA LEU A 313 -21.95 3.57 1.13
C LEU A 313 -20.85 4.02 0.17
N VAL A 314 -20.97 5.23 -0.37
CA VAL A 314 -19.98 5.79 -1.29
C VAL A 314 -18.66 6.04 -0.57
N LEU A 315 -18.69 6.70 0.60
CA LEU A 315 -17.49 6.99 1.38
C LEU A 315 -16.77 5.71 1.78
N LEU A 316 -17.47 4.72 2.36
CA LEU A 316 -16.84 3.45 2.76
C LEU A 316 -16.29 2.67 1.57
N SER A 317 -16.98 2.69 0.42
CA SER A 317 -16.50 1.99 -0.77
C SER A 317 -15.30 2.68 -1.41
N LEU A 318 -15.29 4.02 -1.46
CA LEU A 318 -14.19 4.80 -2.02
C LEU A 318 -12.95 4.73 -1.13
N THR A 319 -13.08 5.02 0.16
CA THR A 319 -11.94 4.94 1.09
C THR A 319 -11.44 3.50 1.18
N GLY A 320 -12.35 2.52 1.24
CA GLY A 320 -11.99 1.11 1.18
C GLY A 320 -11.20 0.73 -0.07
N ALA A 321 -11.59 1.23 -1.24
CA ALA A 321 -10.88 0.98 -2.49
C ALA A 321 -9.49 1.65 -2.56
N ILE A 322 -9.35 2.86 -2.02
CA ILE A 322 -8.06 3.56 -1.92
C ILE A 322 -7.10 2.77 -1.04
N PHE A 323 -7.53 2.35 0.16
CA PHE A 323 -6.67 1.59 1.06
C PHE A 323 -6.44 0.16 0.59
N PHE A 324 -7.40 -0.45 -0.11
CA PHE A 324 -7.18 -1.71 -0.83
C PHE A 324 -6.04 -1.58 -1.84
N ALA A 325 -6.06 -0.54 -2.69
CA ALA A 325 -4.98 -0.29 -3.64
C ALA A 325 -3.65 -0.02 -2.93
N GLY A 326 -3.65 0.80 -1.88
CA GLY A 326 -2.45 1.07 -1.07
C GLY A 326 -1.89 -0.19 -0.41
N THR A 327 -2.73 -1.06 0.12
CA THR A 327 -2.32 -2.34 0.72
C THR A 327 -1.66 -3.25 -0.33
N LEU A 328 -2.23 -3.33 -1.54
CA LEU A 328 -1.72 -4.19 -2.60
C LEU A 328 -0.41 -3.69 -3.22
N VAL A 329 -0.23 -2.38 -3.32
CA VAL A 329 0.95 -1.78 -3.96
C VAL A 329 2.07 -1.53 -2.96
N TYR A 330 1.74 -1.08 -1.74
CA TYR A 330 2.72 -0.63 -0.74
C TYR A 330 2.79 -1.53 0.51
N GLY A 331 1.92 -2.51 0.66
CA GLY A 331 1.92 -3.40 1.84
C GLY A 331 1.46 -2.73 3.14
N ILE A 332 0.85 -1.54 3.06
CA ILE A 332 0.42 -0.77 4.24
C ILE A 332 -0.85 -1.33 4.87
N ALA A 333 -0.98 -1.19 6.20
CA ALA A 333 -2.22 -1.44 6.92
C ALA A 333 -2.80 -0.11 7.45
N PHE A 334 -4.13 0.06 7.40
CA PHE A 334 -4.77 1.29 7.88
C PHE A 334 -5.04 1.22 9.40
N ASP A 335 -3.98 1.33 10.18
CA ASP A 335 -4.02 1.41 11.64
C ASP A 335 -4.16 2.87 12.14
N PRO A 336 -4.26 3.12 13.46
CA PRO A 336 -4.28 4.48 13.99
C PRO A 336 -3.03 5.30 13.68
N ASN A 337 -1.87 4.68 13.46
CA ASN A 337 -0.66 5.41 13.06
C ASN A 337 -0.80 5.90 11.61
N MET A 338 -1.24 5.04 10.70
CA MET A 338 -1.52 5.42 9.31
C MET A 338 -2.61 6.48 9.21
N ALA A 339 -3.63 6.41 10.07
CA ALA A 339 -4.64 7.47 10.16
C ALA A 339 -4.03 8.82 10.54
N ARG A 340 -3.01 8.86 11.42
CA ARG A 340 -2.27 10.09 11.73
C ARG A 340 -1.44 10.57 10.55
N ASN A 341 -0.73 9.67 9.88
CA ASN A 341 0.03 10.03 8.67
C ASN A 341 -0.89 10.72 7.65
N VAL A 342 -2.09 10.16 7.39
CA VAL A 342 -3.07 10.75 6.48
C VAL A 342 -3.62 12.10 6.97
N ILE A 343 -3.72 12.33 8.28
CA ILE A 343 -4.19 13.62 8.84
C ILE A 343 -3.08 14.68 8.81
N SER A 344 -1.82 14.27 8.99
CA SER A 344 -0.65 15.15 9.14
C SER A 344 0.13 15.38 7.83
N THR A 345 -0.27 14.73 6.74
CA THR A 345 0.36 14.87 5.41
C THR A 345 -0.12 16.14 4.68
N ASP A 346 0.58 16.48 3.60
CA ASP A 346 0.21 17.55 2.68
C ASP A 346 -0.07 17.02 1.25
N VAL A 347 -0.45 17.93 0.34
CA VAL A 347 -0.81 17.55 -1.04
C VAL A 347 0.38 17.01 -1.81
N HIS A 348 1.59 17.52 -1.56
CA HIS A 348 2.79 17.10 -2.26
C HIS A 348 3.15 15.66 -1.86
N GLU A 349 3.22 15.39 -0.55
CA GLU A 349 3.47 14.06 0.00
C GLU A 349 2.39 13.05 -0.44
N ALA A 350 1.10 13.40 -0.34
CA ALA A 350 0.01 12.52 -0.76
C ALA A 350 0.02 12.22 -2.27
N SER A 351 0.40 13.19 -3.10
CA SER A 351 0.45 13.03 -4.56
C SER A 351 1.57 12.10 -5.03
N ALA A 352 2.63 11.94 -4.22
CA ALA A 352 3.76 11.09 -4.55
C ALA A 352 3.38 9.60 -4.66
N TYR A 353 2.32 9.16 -3.97
CA TYR A 353 1.76 7.80 -3.99
C TYR A 353 0.88 7.50 -5.22
N PHE A 354 0.66 8.48 -6.10
CA PHE A 354 -0.18 8.28 -7.27
C PHE A 354 0.59 7.60 -8.41
N SER A 355 0.07 6.48 -8.88
CA SER A 355 0.54 5.77 -10.07
C SER A 355 -0.66 5.29 -10.90
N ALA A 356 -0.42 4.93 -12.17
CA ALA A 356 -1.48 4.36 -13.01
C ALA A 356 -2.06 3.08 -12.39
N ARG A 357 -1.21 2.27 -11.73
CA ARG A 357 -1.62 1.02 -11.07
C ARG A 357 -2.51 1.28 -9.86
N THR A 358 -2.12 2.20 -8.96
CA THR A 358 -2.93 2.54 -7.78
C THR A 358 -4.28 3.13 -8.19
N LEU A 359 -4.31 3.99 -9.21
CA LEU A 359 -5.55 4.53 -9.78
C LEU A 359 -6.44 3.42 -10.34
N LEU A 360 -5.91 2.55 -11.21
CA LEU A 360 -6.69 1.50 -11.85
C LEU A 360 -7.25 0.50 -10.84
N LEU A 361 -6.48 0.14 -9.81
CA LEU A 361 -6.95 -0.72 -8.71
C LEU A 361 -8.04 -0.03 -7.88
N ALA A 362 -7.85 1.23 -7.50
CA ALA A 362 -8.85 1.97 -6.73
C ALA A 362 -10.15 2.16 -7.53
N LEU A 363 -10.06 2.45 -8.84
CA LEU A 363 -11.23 2.54 -9.71
C LEU A 363 -11.90 1.19 -9.89
N ALA A 364 -11.15 0.12 -10.18
CA ALA A 364 -11.70 -1.21 -10.37
C ALA A 364 -12.42 -1.70 -9.09
N ALA A 365 -11.83 -1.47 -7.92
CA ALA A 365 -12.39 -1.85 -6.63
C ALA A 365 -13.52 -0.92 -6.14
N GLY A 366 -13.46 0.38 -6.43
CA GLY A 366 -14.40 1.36 -5.90
C GLY A 366 -15.62 1.61 -6.79
N LEU A 367 -15.45 1.57 -8.11
CA LEU A 367 -16.48 1.98 -9.06
C LEU A 367 -17.75 1.09 -8.99
N PRO A 368 -17.66 -0.26 -8.97
CA PRO A 368 -18.86 -1.09 -8.91
C PRO A 368 -19.78 -0.82 -7.69
N PRO A 369 -19.30 -0.84 -6.43
CA PRO A 369 -20.17 -0.56 -5.28
C PRO A 369 -20.68 0.88 -5.23
N VAL A 370 -19.90 1.87 -5.71
CA VAL A 370 -20.33 3.29 -5.80
C VAL A 370 -21.46 3.47 -6.80
N LEU A 371 -21.36 2.84 -7.97
CA LEU A 371 -22.41 2.87 -8.98
C LEU A 371 -23.64 2.06 -8.54
N ALA A 372 -23.44 0.94 -7.84
CA ALA A 372 -24.53 0.16 -7.24
C ALA A 372 -25.35 1.00 -6.24
N ALA A 373 -24.68 1.74 -5.36
CA ALA A 373 -25.32 2.63 -4.39
C ALA A 373 -26.12 3.76 -5.06
N SER A 374 -25.69 4.18 -6.25
CA SER A 374 -26.31 5.26 -7.04
C SER A 374 -27.51 4.77 -7.89
N ALA A 375 -27.45 3.53 -8.39
CA ALA A 375 -28.45 2.93 -9.27
C ALA A 375 -29.68 2.34 -8.54
N ALA A 376 -29.58 2.12 -7.23
CA ALA A 376 -30.64 1.46 -6.46
C ALA A 376 -31.88 2.38 -6.26
N ASP A 377 -33.04 1.90 -6.71
CA ASP A 377 -34.35 2.53 -6.51
C ASP A 377 -35.02 1.88 -5.30
N MET A 378 -35.37 2.68 -4.30
CA MET A 378 -35.72 2.12 -2.99
C MET A 378 -36.91 2.84 -2.37
N THR A 379 -37.82 2.08 -1.78
CA THR A 379 -39.02 2.58 -1.10
C THR A 379 -38.65 3.38 0.17
N PRO A 380 -39.47 4.38 0.56
CA PRO A 380 -39.28 5.12 1.80
C PRO A 380 -39.34 4.21 3.05
N ALA A 381 -38.62 4.59 4.10
CA ALA A 381 -38.57 3.83 5.35
C ALA A 381 -39.86 4.02 6.17
N GLY A 382 -40.48 2.91 6.59
CA GLY A 382 -41.53 2.86 7.62
C GLY A 382 -41.13 1.94 8.79
N LEU A 383 -41.89 1.95 9.90
CA LEU A 383 -41.56 1.22 11.14
C LEU A 383 -41.51 -0.31 10.97
N ARG A 384 -42.42 -0.92 10.20
CA ARG A 384 -42.44 -2.37 9.94
C ARG A 384 -41.19 -2.86 9.17
N PRO A 385 -40.77 -2.21 8.07
CA PRO A 385 -39.49 -2.49 7.42
C PRO A 385 -38.27 -2.40 8.35
N ALA A 386 -38.27 -1.48 9.33
CA ALA A 386 -37.17 -1.33 10.27
C ALA A 386 -37.02 -2.54 11.21
N ALA A 387 -38.12 -3.06 11.76
CA ALA A 387 -38.10 -4.25 12.62
C ALA A 387 -37.61 -5.51 11.86
N VAL A 388 -38.04 -5.69 10.61
CA VAL A 388 -37.58 -6.78 9.75
C VAL A 388 -36.08 -6.66 9.47
N ARG A 389 -35.59 -5.46 9.15
CA ARG A 389 -34.15 -5.21 8.96
C ARG A 389 -33.34 -5.53 10.23
N GLY A 390 -33.84 -5.14 11.40
CA GLY A 390 -33.22 -5.47 12.68
C GLY A 390 -33.11 -6.98 12.90
N GLY A 391 -34.20 -7.73 12.67
CA GLY A 391 -34.20 -9.19 12.78
C GLY A 391 -33.22 -9.86 11.81
N VAL A 392 -33.20 -9.43 10.55
CA VAL A 392 -32.24 -9.93 9.54
C VAL A 392 -30.80 -9.62 9.94
N ALA A 393 -30.52 -8.40 10.41
CA ALA A 393 -29.19 -8.01 10.85
C ALA A 393 -28.71 -8.82 12.05
N ILE A 394 -29.58 -9.10 13.02
CA ILE A 394 -29.26 -9.95 14.18
C ILE A 394 -28.95 -11.39 13.75
N LEU A 395 -29.79 -11.97 12.87
CA LEU A 395 -29.55 -13.33 12.37
C LEU A 395 -28.26 -13.42 11.56
N ALA A 396 -27.98 -12.44 10.71
CA ALA A 396 -26.73 -12.36 9.97
C ALA A 396 -25.54 -12.20 10.92
N LEU A 397 -25.63 -11.33 11.92
CA LEU A 397 -24.57 -11.16 12.92
C LEU A 397 -24.32 -12.45 13.70
N ALA A 398 -25.37 -13.16 14.13
CA ALA A 398 -25.26 -14.43 14.83
C ALA A 398 -24.62 -15.52 13.95
N ALA A 399 -25.01 -15.60 12.67
CA ALA A 399 -24.39 -16.51 11.71
C ALA A 399 -22.90 -16.20 11.48
N GLY A 400 -22.56 -14.91 11.31
CA GLY A 400 -21.18 -14.45 11.14
C GLY A 400 -20.33 -14.71 12.38
N ALA A 401 -20.84 -14.36 13.56
CA ALA A 401 -20.17 -14.63 14.84
C ALA A 401 -20.00 -16.13 15.08
N GLY A 402 -21.01 -16.94 14.77
CA GLY A 402 -20.93 -18.41 14.84
C GLY A 402 -19.85 -18.98 13.92
N ALA A 403 -19.78 -18.53 12.67
CA ALA A 403 -18.74 -18.94 11.72
C ALA A 403 -17.34 -18.59 12.24
N LEU A 404 -17.13 -17.35 12.71
CA LEU A 404 -15.85 -16.94 13.31
C LEU A 404 -15.53 -17.70 14.59
N PHE A 405 -16.54 -18.01 15.42
CA PHE A 405 -16.37 -18.78 16.65
C PHE A 405 -15.85 -20.19 16.39
N THR A 406 -16.29 -20.84 15.30
CA THR A 406 -15.72 -22.15 14.91
C THR A 406 -14.22 -22.08 14.61
N GLN A 407 -13.71 -20.89 14.26
CA GLN A 407 -12.30 -20.63 13.96
C GLN A 407 -11.58 -19.91 15.09
N MET A 408 -12.17 -19.78 16.29
CA MET A 408 -11.66 -18.95 17.39
C MET A 408 -10.21 -19.28 17.76
N ASN A 409 -9.82 -20.56 17.80
CA ASN A 409 -8.45 -20.94 18.16
C ASN A 409 -7.43 -20.43 17.14
N THR A 410 -7.71 -20.61 15.86
CA THR A 410 -6.84 -20.14 14.77
C THR A 410 -6.84 -18.61 14.71
N LEU A 411 -8.01 -17.98 14.76
CA LEU A 411 -8.16 -16.53 14.75
C LEU A 411 -7.48 -15.87 15.95
N ALA A 412 -7.58 -16.46 17.15
CA ALA A 412 -6.95 -15.94 18.36
C ALA A 412 -5.42 -16.10 18.32
N ALA A 413 -4.89 -17.20 17.81
CA ALA A 413 -3.45 -17.38 17.61
C ALA A 413 -2.91 -16.35 16.61
N VAL A 414 -3.57 -16.25 15.46
CA VAL A 414 -3.24 -15.31 14.38
C VAL A 414 -3.31 -13.86 14.87
N MET A 415 -4.38 -13.45 15.55
CA MET A 415 -4.53 -12.08 16.06
C MET A 415 -3.62 -11.75 17.25
N ARG A 416 -3.11 -12.75 17.98
CA ARG A 416 -2.09 -12.55 19.03
C ARG A 416 -0.70 -12.36 18.43
N ASN A 417 -0.38 -13.13 17.40
CA ASN A 417 0.91 -13.13 16.73
C ASN A 417 1.05 -11.96 15.76
N ASP A 418 -0.04 -11.59 15.08
CA ASP A 418 -0.10 -10.48 14.15
C ASP A 418 -1.35 -9.63 14.44
N LYS A 419 -1.17 -8.67 15.35
CA LYS A 419 -2.22 -7.69 15.69
C LYS A 419 -2.54 -6.73 14.54
N ALA A 420 -1.69 -6.66 13.51
CA ALA A 420 -1.88 -5.73 12.39
C ALA A 420 -2.98 -6.21 11.44
N LEU A 421 -3.22 -7.52 11.36
CA LEU A 421 -4.25 -8.13 10.51
C LEU A 421 -5.65 -7.51 10.64
N ARG A 422 -6.06 -7.11 11.85
CA ARG A 422 -7.36 -6.47 12.05
C ARG A 422 -7.51 -5.14 11.31
N TYR A 423 -6.39 -4.48 11.00
CA TYR A 423 -6.35 -3.22 10.26
C TYR A 423 -6.36 -3.41 8.74
N LEU A 424 -6.33 -4.65 8.26
CA LEU A 424 -6.57 -5.01 6.86
C LEU A 424 -8.06 -5.23 6.55
N ILE A 425 -8.90 -5.34 7.59
CA ILE A 425 -10.34 -5.60 7.43
C ILE A 425 -11.03 -4.36 6.85
N THR A 426 -11.27 -4.37 5.55
CA THR A 426 -11.70 -3.22 4.74
C THR A 426 -13.19 -3.33 4.40
N PRO A 427 -14.00 -2.25 4.45
CA PRO A 427 -13.61 -0.85 4.69
C PRO A 427 -13.75 -0.39 6.15
N VAL A 428 -13.94 -1.30 7.11
CA VAL A 428 -14.21 -0.93 8.52
C VAL A 428 -12.97 -0.47 9.28
N ASN A 429 -11.78 -0.86 8.83
CA ASN A 429 -10.49 -0.34 9.29
C ASN A 429 -10.44 1.19 9.24
N VAL A 430 -10.95 1.80 8.17
CA VAL A 430 -10.92 3.27 7.98
C VAL A 430 -11.67 4.02 9.08
N PRO A 431 -12.99 3.85 9.27
CA PRO A 431 -13.71 4.55 10.33
C PRO A 431 -13.22 4.15 11.71
N TYR A 432 -12.80 2.90 11.93
CA TYR A 432 -12.27 2.47 13.24
C TYR A 432 -10.98 3.22 13.61
N SER A 433 -9.99 3.21 12.72
CA SER A 433 -8.70 3.85 12.95
C SER A 433 -8.83 5.36 13.00
N LEU A 434 -9.65 5.97 12.14
CA LEU A 434 -9.92 7.41 12.18
C LEU A 434 -10.65 7.83 13.46
N ALA A 435 -11.72 7.13 13.86
CA ALA A 435 -12.46 7.45 15.09
C ALA A 435 -11.59 7.24 16.33
N THR A 436 -10.78 6.17 16.36
CA THR A 436 -9.85 5.92 17.47
C THR A 436 -8.81 7.03 17.58
N THR A 437 -8.26 7.47 16.44
CA THR A 437 -7.28 8.56 16.37
C THR A 437 -7.91 9.87 16.84
N LEU A 438 -9.04 10.28 16.26
CA LEU A 438 -9.72 11.53 16.62
C LEU A 438 -10.24 11.55 18.07
N ALA A 439 -10.64 10.41 18.62
CA ALA A 439 -11.18 10.34 19.99
C ALA A 439 -10.10 10.25 21.07
N ARG A 440 -8.91 9.73 20.75
CA ARG A 440 -7.85 9.43 21.74
C ARG A 440 -6.60 10.26 21.59
N ASP A 441 -6.31 10.78 20.40
CA ASP A 441 -5.08 11.49 20.14
C ASP A 441 -5.29 13.00 20.21
N ALA A 442 -4.46 13.67 21.02
CA ALA A 442 -4.22 15.10 20.82
C ALA A 442 -3.32 15.26 19.57
N SER A 443 -3.59 16.28 18.76
CA SER A 443 -2.65 16.71 17.72
C SER A 443 -1.35 17.17 18.38
N PRO A 444 -0.17 16.69 17.93
CA PRO A 444 1.11 17.13 18.47
C PRO A 444 1.31 18.65 18.39
N ASP A 445 0.80 19.28 17.33
CA ASP A 445 0.89 20.72 17.10
C ASP A 445 -0.08 21.52 17.97
N ALA A 446 -1.25 20.95 18.29
CA ALA A 446 -2.28 21.62 19.10
C ALA A 446 -2.16 21.36 20.60
N ALA A 447 -1.31 20.43 21.03
CA ALA A 447 -1.16 20.06 22.44
C ALA A 447 -0.52 21.20 23.25
N GLN A 448 -1.18 21.60 24.34
CA GLN A 448 -0.57 22.51 25.31
C GLN A 448 0.63 21.84 25.96
N LYS A 449 1.82 22.38 25.73
CA LYS A 449 3.07 21.80 26.24
C LYS A 449 3.26 22.11 27.72
N ARG A 450 3.38 21.06 28.54
CA ARG A 450 3.77 21.16 29.95
C ARG A 450 5.27 21.41 30.05
N ILE A 451 5.63 22.45 30.80
CA ILE A 451 7.02 22.72 31.17
C ILE A 451 7.52 21.58 32.08
N VAL A 452 8.62 20.94 31.67
CA VAL A 452 9.20 19.78 32.38
C VAL A 452 10.33 20.18 33.31
N ASP A 453 10.98 21.31 33.03
CA ASP A 453 11.97 21.93 33.90
C ASP A 453 11.73 23.46 33.91
N PRO A 454 11.33 24.05 35.05
CA PRO A 454 11.07 25.48 35.11
C PRO A 454 12.33 26.33 35.13
N LYS A 455 13.51 25.77 35.46
CA LYS A 455 14.77 26.51 35.62
C LYS A 455 15.98 25.73 35.10
N PRO A 456 16.00 25.34 33.82
CA PRO A 456 17.22 24.84 33.21
C PRO A 456 18.22 26.00 33.07
N GLU A 457 19.50 25.74 33.31
CA GLU A 457 20.54 26.77 33.26
C GLU A 457 21.82 26.24 32.62
N PHE A 458 22.52 27.09 31.86
CA PHE A 458 23.87 26.77 31.37
C PHE A 458 24.86 26.81 32.53
N SER A 459 25.67 25.76 32.69
CA SER A 459 26.77 25.73 33.67
C SER A 459 28.05 26.42 33.18
N VAL A 460 28.04 26.91 31.94
CA VAL A 460 29.22 27.41 31.24
C VAL A 460 28.99 28.84 30.81
N ARG A 461 30.01 29.68 31.02
CA ARG A 461 30.07 31.04 30.49
C ARG A 461 30.90 31.04 29.22
N LEU A 462 30.30 31.49 28.12
CA LEU A 462 30.96 31.54 26.83
C LEU A 462 32.10 32.57 26.82
N SER A 463 33.19 32.22 26.15
CA SER A 463 34.33 33.12 25.87
C SER A 463 34.36 33.61 24.42
N ARG A 464 33.59 32.97 23.54
CA ARG A 464 33.39 33.27 22.12
C ARG A 464 31.99 32.76 21.70
N PRO A 465 31.43 33.20 20.56
CA PRO A 465 30.17 32.67 20.07
C PRO A 465 30.22 31.14 19.93
N ALA A 466 29.12 30.46 20.26
CA ALA A 466 29.02 29.01 20.19
C ALA A 466 27.76 28.58 19.44
N VAL A 467 27.88 27.59 18.55
CA VAL A 467 26.76 27.04 17.77
C VAL A 467 26.75 25.52 17.79
N LEU A 468 25.60 24.92 18.12
CA LEU A 468 25.34 23.49 17.94
C LEU A 468 24.31 23.32 16.82
N LEU A 469 24.72 22.67 15.73
CA LEU A 469 23.83 22.29 14.63
C LEU A 469 23.33 20.86 14.85
N VAL A 470 22.03 20.69 15.03
CA VAL A 470 21.33 19.41 15.13
C VAL A 470 20.53 19.20 13.85
N VAL A 471 20.99 18.28 13.02
CA VAL A 471 20.33 17.90 11.77
C VAL A 471 19.52 16.63 11.97
N ILE A 472 18.26 16.69 11.57
CA ILE A 472 17.31 15.60 11.66
C ILE A 472 17.09 15.10 10.23
N GLY A 473 17.59 13.90 9.95
CA GLY A 473 17.38 13.22 8.69
C GLY A 473 15.99 12.63 8.59
N GLU A 474 15.60 12.27 7.38
CA GLU A 474 14.32 11.65 7.06
C GLU A 474 14.58 10.35 6.28
N THR A 475 14.02 9.24 6.78
CA THR A 475 13.98 7.95 6.06
C THR A 475 15.35 7.27 5.77
N THR A 476 16.50 7.88 6.11
CA THR A 476 17.83 7.30 5.93
C THR A 476 18.05 6.04 6.79
N ARG A 477 18.35 4.89 6.15
CA ARG A 477 18.60 3.61 6.84
C ARG A 477 20.09 3.27 6.96
N SER A 478 20.46 2.63 8.06
CA SER A 478 21.86 2.17 8.28
C SER A 478 22.31 1.14 7.25
N ALA A 479 21.38 0.32 6.75
CA ALA A 479 21.65 -0.73 5.76
C ALA A 479 22.16 -0.19 4.41
N SER A 480 21.99 1.11 4.14
CA SER A 480 22.49 1.80 2.94
C SER A 480 23.53 2.87 3.26
N TRP A 481 24.07 2.89 4.50
CA TRP A 481 25.00 3.92 4.98
C TRP A 481 26.45 3.44 4.90
N GLY A 482 27.29 4.09 4.08
CA GLY A 482 28.67 3.66 3.85
C GLY A 482 29.55 3.62 5.12
N LEU A 483 29.35 4.53 6.08
CA LEU A 483 30.05 4.51 7.37
C LEU A 483 29.59 3.36 8.28
N ALA A 484 28.45 2.72 7.98
CA ALA A 484 27.99 1.51 8.64
C ALA A 484 28.51 0.22 7.99
N GLY A 485 29.39 0.32 6.99
CA GLY A 485 29.96 -0.82 6.28
C GLY A 485 29.11 -1.31 5.10
N TYR A 486 28.20 -0.48 4.59
CA TYR A 486 27.48 -0.79 3.37
C TYR A 486 28.44 -0.98 2.18
N ALA A 487 28.09 -1.91 1.27
CA ALA A 487 28.96 -2.34 0.19
C ALA A 487 29.25 -1.23 -0.84
N ARG A 488 28.30 -0.31 -1.05
CA ARG A 488 28.47 0.85 -1.92
C ARG A 488 28.95 2.04 -1.09
N ASP A 489 29.85 2.82 -1.67
CA ASP A 489 30.37 4.02 -1.02
C ASP A 489 29.37 5.18 -1.11
N THR A 490 28.31 5.11 -0.31
CA THR A 490 27.26 6.14 -0.22
C THR A 490 27.65 7.30 0.67
N THR A 491 28.71 7.19 1.49
CA THR A 491 29.13 8.25 2.42
C THR A 491 30.62 8.65 2.30
N PRO A 492 31.13 8.93 1.09
CA PRO A 492 32.54 9.27 0.92
C PRO A 492 32.91 10.63 1.55
N ALA A 493 32.01 11.61 1.50
CA ALA A 493 32.33 12.98 1.90
C ALA A 493 32.44 13.06 3.42
N LEU A 494 31.49 12.50 4.18
CA LEU A 494 31.55 12.48 5.64
C LEU A 494 32.75 11.71 6.18
N ARG A 495 33.17 10.63 5.48
CA ARG A 495 34.37 9.87 5.86
C ARG A 495 35.63 10.76 5.84
N ALA A 496 35.72 11.68 4.88
CA ALA A 496 36.83 12.63 4.79
C ALA A 496 36.81 13.69 5.92
N GLU A 497 35.65 13.92 6.54
CA GLU A 497 35.49 14.93 7.59
C GLU A 497 35.86 14.42 9.00
N GLY A 498 36.25 13.16 9.18
CA GLY A 498 36.69 12.64 10.49
C GLY A 498 35.61 12.74 11.57
N VAL A 499 34.36 12.46 11.19
CA VAL A 499 33.20 12.47 12.10
C VAL A 499 33.24 11.32 13.09
N ILE A 500 32.64 11.51 14.26
CA ILE A 500 32.29 10.44 15.20
C ILE A 500 31.03 9.76 14.65
N SER A 501 31.05 8.45 14.46
CA SER A 501 29.92 7.73 13.84
C SER A 501 29.37 6.66 14.77
N HIS A 502 28.05 6.67 14.95
CA HIS A 502 27.28 5.55 15.46
C HIS A 502 26.53 4.92 14.28
N PRO A 503 27.06 3.81 13.72
CA PRO A 503 26.58 3.27 12.46
C PRO A 503 25.21 2.58 12.55
N SER A 504 24.70 2.31 13.74
CA SER A 504 23.43 1.61 13.94
C SER A 504 22.75 2.08 15.23
N VAL A 505 22.06 3.21 15.15
CA VAL A 505 21.19 3.73 16.21
C VAL A 505 19.80 3.11 16.09
N THR A 506 19.19 2.76 17.22
CA THR A 506 17.78 2.31 17.24
C THR A 506 16.83 3.49 17.28
N ALA A 507 16.01 3.64 16.24
CA ALA A 507 14.99 4.67 16.14
C ALA A 507 13.88 4.46 17.18
N CYS A 508 13.29 5.58 17.63
CA CYS A 508 12.13 5.48 18.50
C CYS A 508 10.92 4.95 17.75
N GLY A 509 10.62 5.43 16.54
CA GLY A 509 9.50 4.97 15.71
C GLY A 509 9.98 4.40 14.38
N SER A 510 9.00 4.10 13.54
CA SER A 510 9.16 3.76 12.11
C SER A 510 8.44 4.79 11.22
N SER A 511 8.07 5.94 11.78
CA SER A 511 7.45 7.07 11.08
C SER A 511 7.80 8.38 11.78
N THR A 512 7.85 9.48 11.04
CA THR A 512 8.17 10.82 11.54
C THR A 512 7.25 11.25 12.70
N ASP A 513 5.93 11.00 12.63
CA ASP A 513 4.95 11.34 13.71
C ASP A 513 5.29 10.68 15.05
N VAL A 514 5.97 9.52 15.03
CA VAL A 514 6.37 8.80 16.24
C VAL A 514 7.79 9.14 16.63
N SER A 515 8.72 9.11 15.68
CA SER A 515 10.15 9.25 15.92
C SER A 515 10.52 10.66 16.37
N LEU A 516 10.03 11.68 15.67
CA LEU A 516 10.45 13.07 15.89
C LEU A 516 10.06 13.60 17.28
N PRO A 517 8.79 13.48 17.74
CA PRO A 517 8.44 13.85 19.11
C PRO A 517 9.17 13.03 20.16
N CYS A 518 9.36 11.73 19.91
CA CYS A 518 9.96 10.83 20.88
C CYS A 518 11.44 11.11 21.11
N MET A 519 12.24 11.27 20.04
CA MET A 519 13.69 11.46 20.14
C MET A 519 14.07 12.80 20.76
N LEU A 520 13.19 13.80 20.64
CA LEU A 520 13.33 15.12 21.27
C LEU A 520 12.63 15.20 22.64
N SER A 521 12.13 14.08 23.18
CA SER A 521 11.55 14.01 24.52
C SER A 521 12.53 13.43 25.55
N ARG A 522 12.36 13.80 26.83
CA ARG A 522 13.08 13.17 27.96
C ARG A 522 12.63 11.73 28.26
N ILE A 523 11.52 11.29 27.67
CA ILE A 523 10.85 10.01 27.98
C ILE A 523 11.49 8.89 27.18
N GLY A 524 11.58 9.06 25.85
CA GLY A 524 12.18 8.08 24.96
C GLY A 524 11.28 6.87 24.65
N ARG A 525 11.87 5.81 24.06
CA ARG A 525 11.14 4.60 23.66
C ARG A 525 10.90 3.62 24.81
N SER A 526 11.81 3.56 25.77
CA SER A 526 11.83 2.62 26.89
C SER A 526 10.65 2.81 27.85
N ASP A 527 10.13 4.04 27.96
CA ASP A 527 8.92 4.41 28.70
C ASP A 527 7.91 5.12 27.76
N TYR A 528 7.78 4.65 26.51
CA TYR A 528 6.99 5.35 25.50
C TYR A 528 5.52 5.53 25.91
N ASP A 529 5.13 6.78 26.12
CA ASP A 529 3.76 7.21 26.31
C ASP A 529 3.52 8.41 25.39
N ARG A 530 2.75 8.21 24.32
CA ARG A 530 2.51 9.23 23.30
C ARG A 530 1.90 10.49 23.91
N SER A 531 0.89 10.35 24.77
CA SER A 531 0.18 11.48 25.37
C SER A 531 1.11 12.31 26.25
N ARG A 532 2.00 11.66 27.01
CA ARG A 532 3.04 12.36 27.79
C ARG A 532 4.08 13.01 26.88
N ILE A 533 4.55 12.31 25.83
CA ILE A 533 5.57 12.82 24.90
C ILE A 533 5.09 14.08 24.19
N ILE A 534 3.88 14.08 23.62
CA ILE A 534 3.35 15.23 22.88
C ILE A 534 2.83 16.33 23.81
N GLY A 535 2.47 15.99 25.05
CA GLY A 535 1.97 16.91 26.07
C GLY A 535 3.07 17.59 26.89
N GLU A 536 4.31 17.14 26.82
CA GLU A 536 5.48 17.79 27.44
C GLU A 536 6.21 18.66 26.42
N GLU A 537 6.89 19.71 26.88
CA GLU A 537 7.80 20.47 26.01
C GLU A 537 8.95 19.60 25.51
N ALA A 538 9.35 19.81 24.26
CA ALA A 538 10.45 19.09 23.64
C ALA A 538 11.80 19.81 23.94
N LEU A 539 12.89 19.13 23.59
CA LEU A 539 14.25 19.65 23.76
C LEU A 539 14.45 21.09 23.24
N PRO A 540 13.99 21.49 22.03
CA PRO A 540 14.19 22.85 21.53
C PRO A 540 13.62 23.93 22.48
N SER A 541 12.40 23.73 22.98
CA SER A 541 11.75 24.66 23.91
C SER A 541 12.48 24.74 25.25
N LEU A 542 12.97 23.61 25.76
CA LEU A 542 13.77 23.59 26.99
C LEU A 542 15.09 24.34 26.81
N LEU A 543 15.78 24.16 25.68
CA LEU A 543 17.03 24.88 25.38
C LEU A 543 16.81 26.39 25.27
N ALA A 544 15.71 26.81 24.63
CA ALA A 544 15.32 28.22 24.58
C ALA A 544 15.06 28.78 25.99
N ARG A 545 14.37 28.01 26.84
CA ARG A 545 14.13 28.34 28.25
C ARG A 545 15.41 28.43 29.07
N ALA A 546 16.41 27.59 28.76
CA ALA A 546 17.73 27.64 29.38
C ALA A 546 18.53 28.89 29.00
N GLY A 547 18.09 29.62 27.97
CA GLY A 547 18.70 30.86 27.51
C GLY A 547 19.42 30.77 26.16
N ALA A 548 19.35 29.63 25.46
CA ALA A 548 19.90 29.52 24.11
C ALA A 548 19.07 30.28 23.08
N HIS A 549 19.73 30.75 22.03
CA HIS A 549 19.06 31.17 20.80
C HIS A 549 18.74 29.92 19.96
N VAL A 550 17.46 29.57 19.83
CA VAL A 550 17.03 28.32 19.16
C VAL A 550 16.24 28.63 17.90
N VAL A 551 16.72 28.10 16.78
CA VAL A 551 16.10 28.26 15.45
C VAL A 551 15.83 26.88 14.85
N TRP A 552 14.64 26.70 14.29
CA TRP A 552 14.23 25.53 13.54
C TRP A 552 14.05 25.87 12.06
N VAL A 553 14.81 25.23 11.18
CA VAL A 553 14.68 25.34 9.72
C VAL A 553 14.10 24.04 9.18
N ASP A 554 12.90 24.14 8.59
CA ASP A 554 12.10 22.98 8.19
C ASP A 554 12.04 22.86 6.66
N ASN A 555 12.75 21.87 6.08
CA ASN A 555 12.66 21.50 4.66
C ASN A 555 11.74 20.28 4.44
N GLN A 556 10.88 19.99 5.40
CA GLN A 556 9.99 18.81 5.44
C GLN A 556 8.54 19.24 5.73
N SER A 557 7.59 18.30 5.80
CA SER A 557 6.16 18.52 6.06
C SER A 557 5.81 18.93 7.51
N GLY A 558 6.69 19.64 8.23
CA GLY A 558 6.43 20.13 9.58
C GLY A 558 7.18 19.39 10.69
N CYS A 559 7.42 20.11 11.80
CA CYS A 559 8.16 19.65 12.98
C CYS A 559 7.35 18.77 13.97
N LYS A 560 6.09 18.43 13.66
CA LYS A 560 5.21 17.57 14.50
C LYS A 560 5.14 18.04 15.97
N GLY A 561 5.06 19.36 16.17
CA GLY A 561 4.92 20.02 17.47
C GLY A 561 6.19 20.11 18.32
N THR A 562 7.35 19.62 17.86
CA THR A 562 8.60 19.67 18.65
C THR A 562 9.29 21.03 18.63
N CYS A 563 9.02 21.84 17.60
CA CYS A 563 9.54 23.20 17.45
C CYS A 563 8.69 24.27 18.16
N ALA A 564 7.66 23.86 18.93
CA ALA A 564 6.77 24.77 19.61
C ALA A 564 7.51 25.73 20.56
N GLY A 565 7.24 27.03 20.46
CA GLY A 565 7.87 28.06 21.29
C GLY A 565 9.31 28.40 20.91
N THR A 566 9.76 28.02 19.71
CA THR A 566 11.05 28.42 19.13
C THR A 566 10.86 29.26 17.87
N GLU A 567 11.93 29.87 17.35
CA GLU A 567 11.89 30.50 16.03
C GLU A 567 11.83 29.42 14.96
N VAL A 568 10.84 29.48 14.05
CA VAL A 568 10.63 28.47 13.00
C VAL A 568 10.53 29.17 11.65
N ARG A 569 11.26 28.65 10.66
CA ARG A 569 11.23 29.17 9.30
C ARG A 569 11.44 28.05 8.28
N SER A 570 10.95 28.26 7.06
CA SER A 570 11.28 27.41 5.91
C SER A 570 12.49 27.99 5.16
N PRO A 571 13.21 27.17 4.38
CA PRO A 571 14.31 27.65 3.55
C PRO A 571 13.90 28.74 2.54
N ASP A 572 14.82 29.61 2.15
CA ASP A 572 14.56 30.67 1.16
C ASP A 572 14.22 30.03 -0.22
N PRO A 573 12.99 30.21 -0.73
CA PRO A 573 12.57 29.63 -2.01
C PRO A 573 13.34 30.21 -3.21
N LYS A 574 14.11 31.30 -3.04
CA LYS A 574 14.96 31.87 -4.08
C LYS A 574 16.30 31.16 -4.25
N SER A 575 16.67 30.26 -3.33
CA SER A 575 17.90 29.46 -3.49
C SER A 575 17.87 28.67 -4.80
N ALA A 576 19.03 28.51 -5.42
CA ALA A 576 19.18 27.67 -6.61
C ALA A 576 18.79 26.21 -6.34
N ALA A 577 18.88 25.76 -5.07
CA ALA A 577 18.44 24.44 -4.64
C ALA A 577 16.91 24.26 -4.69
N CYS A 578 16.13 25.33 -4.88
CA CYS A 578 14.67 25.33 -4.91
C CYS A 578 14.06 25.57 -6.31
N ALA A 579 14.88 25.58 -7.37
CA ALA A 579 14.47 26.04 -8.70
C ALA A 579 13.31 25.27 -9.36
N SER A 580 13.04 24.03 -8.94
CA SER A 580 11.96 23.18 -9.48
C SER A 580 10.62 23.35 -8.75
N GLY A 581 10.52 24.29 -7.80
CA GLY A 581 9.37 24.40 -6.89
C GLY A 581 9.43 23.45 -5.69
N ARG A 582 10.45 22.59 -5.63
CA ARG A 582 10.86 21.78 -4.48
C ARG A 582 12.30 22.14 -4.12
N CYS A 583 12.61 22.20 -2.82
CA CYS A 583 13.96 22.47 -2.34
C CYS A 583 14.71 21.17 -2.06
N PHE A 584 15.83 20.96 -2.76
CA PHE A 584 16.79 19.95 -2.35
C PHE A 584 17.46 20.38 -1.03
N ASP A 585 17.86 19.41 -0.20
CA ASP A 585 18.49 19.68 1.11
C ASP A 585 19.79 20.47 1.04
N GLY A 586 20.40 20.60 -0.13
CA GLY A 586 21.50 21.53 -0.39
C GLY A 586 21.17 22.99 -0.02
N VAL A 587 19.89 23.37 0.04
CA VAL A 587 19.45 24.68 0.53
C VAL A 587 19.91 24.95 1.97
N LEU A 588 20.04 23.92 2.80
CA LEU A 588 20.46 24.04 4.21
C LEU A 588 21.91 24.54 4.34
N LEU A 589 22.71 24.42 3.27
CA LEU A 589 24.05 25.00 3.21
C LEU A 589 24.00 26.53 3.15
N ASP A 590 23.08 27.08 2.36
CA ASP A 590 22.86 28.53 2.24
C ASP A 590 22.30 29.09 3.55
N GLU A 591 21.39 28.34 4.18
CA GLU A 591 20.82 28.69 5.48
C GLU A 591 21.87 28.75 6.58
N LEU A 592 22.81 27.80 6.59
CA LEU A 592 23.90 27.82 7.57
C LEU A 592 24.82 29.02 7.37
N ASP A 593 25.11 29.39 6.12
CA ASP A 593 25.94 30.56 5.83
C ASP A 593 25.28 31.85 6.36
N ALA A 594 23.94 31.97 6.28
CA ALA A 594 23.18 33.08 6.84
C ALA A 594 23.15 33.07 8.37
N ASP A 595 22.87 31.92 8.99
CA ASP A 595 22.80 31.78 10.45
C ASP A 595 24.16 32.06 11.12
N LEU A 596 25.26 31.61 10.49
CA LEU A 596 26.62 31.82 10.98
C LEU A 596 27.08 33.28 10.90
N ALA A 597 26.46 34.12 10.07
CA ALA A 597 26.83 35.52 9.92
C ALA A 597 26.46 36.36 11.16
N ASN A 598 25.45 35.96 11.93
CA ASN A 598 24.86 36.76 13.01
C ASN A 598 24.73 35.97 14.32
N LEU A 599 25.81 35.36 14.79
CA LEU A 599 25.79 34.61 16.05
C LEU A 599 25.88 35.53 17.28
N PRO A 600 25.01 35.39 18.28
CA PRO A 600 25.13 36.08 19.56
C PRO A 600 26.40 35.63 20.30
N ALA A 601 27.09 36.59 20.94
CA ALA A 601 28.31 36.32 21.68
C ALA A 601 28.07 35.95 23.16
N ASP A 602 26.89 36.28 23.69
CA ASP A 602 26.53 36.17 25.11
C ASP A 602 25.81 34.87 25.48
N ARG A 603 25.33 34.12 24.48
CA ARG A 603 24.60 32.85 24.66
C ARG A 603 24.84 31.88 23.49
N PRO A 604 24.71 30.56 23.71
CA PRO A 604 24.83 29.59 22.63
C PRO A 604 23.66 29.68 21.64
N THR A 605 23.93 29.42 20.37
CA THR A 605 22.91 29.17 19.35
C THR A 605 22.75 27.67 19.13
N VAL A 606 21.51 27.19 19.03
CA VAL A 606 21.19 25.81 18.66
C VAL A 606 20.29 25.84 17.42
N LEU A 607 20.81 25.32 16.32
CA LEU A 607 20.12 25.24 15.04
C LEU A 607 19.56 23.83 14.88
N PHE A 608 18.26 23.70 14.67
CA PHE A 608 17.62 22.44 14.31
C PHE A 608 17.26 22.47 12.83
N TYR A 609 17.93 21.67 12.00
CA TYR A 609 17.64 21.56 10.58
C TYR A 609 16.94 20.24 10.30
N HIS A 610 15.77 20.29 9.67
CA HIS A 610 14.98 19.11 9.34
C HIS A 610 15.01 18.88 7.83
N MET A 611 15.62 17.77 7.43
CA MET A 611 15.88 17.42 6.04
C MET A 611 14.67 16.79 5.38
N TYR A 612 14.62 16.89 4.04
CA TYR A 612 13.73 16.07 3.25
C TYR A 612 14.22 14.62 3.16
N GLY A 613 15.55 14.42 3.10
CA GLY A 613 16.18 13.10 3.14
C GLY A 613 15.78 12.19 1.98
N GLU A 614 15.63 10.90 2.27
CA GLU A 614 15.27 9.87 1.29
C GLU A 614 13.78 9.51 1.33
N HIS A 615 12.91 10.52 1.38
CA HIS A 615 11.46 10.33 1.51
C HIS A 615 10.84 9.72 0.24
N GLY A 616 10.27 8.52 0.37
CA GLY A 616 9.69 7.75 -0.73
C GLY A 616 8.28 8.16 -1.15
N PRO A 617 7.72 7.56 -2.23
CA PRO A 617 8.30 6.49 -3.04
C PRO A 617 9.23 6.98 -4.17
N ARG A 618 9.33 8.28 -4.42
CA ARG A 618 10.04 8.82 -5.60
C ARG A 618 11.49 9.22 -5.31
N TYR A 619 12.28 8.28 -4.81
CA TYR A 619 13.67 8.53 -4.39
C TYR A 619 14.56 9.21 -5.44
N HIS A 620 14.27 8.98 -6.73
CA HIS A 620 15.00 9.60 -7.84
C HIS A 620 14.84 11.14 -7.91
N GLU A 621 13.84 11.70 -7.24
CA GLU A 621 13.59 13.15 -7.14
C GLU A 621 14.36 13.79 -5.97
N ASP A 622 14.96 12.99 -5.08
CA ASP A 622 15.60 13.47 -3.84
C ASP A 622 17.07 13.87 -4.02
N SER A 623 17.63 13.60 -5.20
CA SER A 623 18.97 14.02 -5.58
C SER A 623 18.99 14.69 -6.96
N PRO A 624 19.80 15.74 -7.14
CA PRO A 624 19.91 16.41 -8.42
C PRO A 624 20.66 15.54 -9.44
N ALA A 625 20.39 15.74 -10.73
CA ALA A 625 20.91 14.90 -11.80
C ALA A 625 22.45 14.74 -11.80
N HIS A 626 23.19 15.76 -11.36
CA HIS A 626 24.66 15.73 -11.31
C HIS A 626 25.22 14.89 -10.15
N ALA A 627 24.41 14.55 -9.15
CA ALA A 627 24.80 13.74 -7.99
C ALA A 627 24.57 12.23 -8.21
N LYS A 628 23.94 11.85 -9.32
CA LYS A 628 23.53 10.47 -9.61
C LYS A 628 24.71 9.64 -10.11
N VAL A 629 25.03 8.58 -9.37
CA VAL A 629 26.16 7.67 -9.66
C VAL A 629 25.66 6.31 -10.13
N TRP A 630 24.63 5.77 -9.49
CA TRP A 630 24.07 4.46 -9.81
C TRP A 630 22.88 4.59 -10.74
N THR A 631 22.90 3.86 -11.86
CA THR A 631 21.83 3.85 -12.88
C THR A 631 21.60 2.42 -13.40
N PRO A 632 20.41 2.10 -13.92
CA PRO A 632 19.21 2.94 -14.00
C PRO A 632 18.55 3.13 -12.62
N GLU A 633 17.78 4.21 -12.49
CA GLU A 633 16.97 4.50 -11.30
C GLU A 633 15.50 4.11 -11.51
N CYS A 634 14.79 3.81 -10.43
CA CYS A 634 13.34 3.71 -10.43
C CYS A 634 12.72 5.11 -10.47
N THR A 635 12.01 5.42 -11.55
CA THR A 635 11.31 6.71 -11.72
C THR A 635 9.79 6.61 -11.50
N ASP A 636 9.28 5.41 -11.21
CA ASP A 636 7.85 5.17 -10.97
C ASP A 636 7.52 5.28 -9.47
N ALA A 637 6.32 5.74 -9.16
CA ALA A 637 5.79 5.74 -7.79
C ALA A 637 5.30 4.35 -7.35
N ASP A 638 5.00 3.46 -8.30
CA ASP A 638 4.83 2.03 -8.04
C ASP A 638 6.21 1.35 -7.99
N LEU A 639 6.79 1.31 -6.78
CA LEU A 639 8.06 0.62 -6.54
C LEU A 639 8.02 -0.86 -6.95
N GLY A 640 6.84 -1.51 -6.93
CA GLY A 640 6.68 -2.88 -7.39
C GLY A 640 6.78 -3.06 -8.91
N ALA A 641 6.66 -1.98 -9.69
CA ALA A 641 6.88 -1.99 -11.14
C ALA A 641 8.37 -1.86 -11.51
N CYS A 642 9.21 -1.46 -10.55
CA CYS A 642 10.64 -1.30 -10.72
C CYS A 642 11.42 -2.57 -10.34
N THR A 643 12.61 -2.72 -10.92
CA THR A 643 13.56 -3.74 -10.41
C THR A 643 14.08 -3.32 -9.05
N LYS A 644 14.31 -4.27 -8.14
CA LYS A 644 14.89 -3.99 -6.83
C LYS A 644 16.20 -3.20 -6.94
N GLU A 645 17.06 -3.54 -7.90
CA GLU A 645 18.31 -2.81 -8.14
C GLU A 645 18.07 -1.34 -8.51
N SER A 646 17.10 -1.05 -9.39
CA SER A 646 16.80 0.34 -9.77
C SER A 646 16.24 1.18 -8.62
N ILE A 647 15.52 0.56 -7.68
CA ILE A 647 15.03 1.22 -6.45
C ILE A 647 16.21 1.52 -5.53
N ILE A 648 17.07 0.52 -5.29
CA ILE A 648 18.29 0.69 -4.48
C ILE A 648 19.21 1.76 -5.10
N ASN A 649 19.33 1.82 -6.44
CA ASN A 649 20.12 2.85 -7.12
C ASN A 649 19.59 4.26 -6.85
N ALA A 650 18.27 4.46 -6.97
CA ALA A 650 17.63 5.75 -6.70
C ALA A 650 17.81 6.16 -5.23
N TYR A 651 17.56 5.24 -4.31
CA TYR A 651 17.73 5.46 -2.87
C TYR A 651 19.20 5.76 -2.50
N ASP A 652 20.15 4.94 -2.97
CA ASP A 652 21.57 5.13 -2.68
C ASP A 652 22.12 6.47 -3.24
N ASN A 653 21.63 6.92 -4.41
CA ASN A 653 21.97 8.24 -4.95
C ASN A 653 21.48 9.36 -4.02
N ALA A 654 20.28 9.22 -3.46
CA ALA A 654 19.74 10.17 -2.48
C ALA A 654 20.56 10.16 -1.16
N VAL A 655 20.91 8.98 -0.63
CA VAL A 655 21.83 8.85 0.52
C VAL A 655 23.18 9.52 0.25
N ARG A 656 23.72 9.36 -0.96
CA ARG A 656 24.97 10.01 -1.36
C ARG A 656 24.84 11.53 -1.46
N TYR A 657 23.68 12.03 -1.86
CA TYR A 657 23.41 13.46 -1.82
C TYR A 657 23.33 13.99 -0.38
N THR A 658 22.63 13.28 0.51
CA THR A 658 22.60 13.54 1.96
C THR A 658 24.01 13.57 2.55
N ASP A 659 24.87 12.60 2.23
CA ASP A 659 26.30 12.62 2.63
C ASP A 659 27.01 13.92 2.22
N GLY A 660 26.85 14.34 0.97
CA GLY A 660 27.45 15.58 0.45
C GLY A 660 26.95 16.83 1.17
N VAL A 661 25.65 16.92 1.47
CA VAL A 661 25.05 18.03 2.22
C VAL A 661 25.59 18.06 3.65
N LEU A 662 25.55 16.94 4.37
CA LEU A 662 26.03 16.86 5.75
C LEU A 662 27.53 17.17 5.87
N ALA A 663 28.36 16.64 4.95
CA ALA A 663 29.76 16.98 4.89
C ALA A 663 29.98 18.47 4.59
N GLY A 664 29.17 19.06 3.70
CA GLY A 664 29.17 20.50 3.41
C GLY A 664 28.86 21.37 4.63
N LEU A 665 27.91 20.95 5.48
CA LEU A 665 27.59 21.63 6.75
C LEU A 665 28.77 21.55 7.72
N VAL A 666 29.34 20.36 7.92
CA VAL A 666 30.53 20.17 8.77
C VAL A 666 31.71 21.02 8.28
N LYS A 667 31.93 21.09 6.96
CA LYS A 667 33.00 21.87 6.36
C LYS A 667 32.83 23.38 6.61
N ARG A 668 31.61 23.91 6.53
CA ARG A 668 31.30 25.32 6.86
C ARG A 668 31.58 25.63 8.33
N LEU A 669 31.16 24.75 9.23
CA LEU A 669 31.46 24.88 10.65
C LEU A 669 32.97 24.84 10.94
N LYS A 670 33.71 23.91 10.29
CA LYS A 670 35.18 23.82 10.39
C LYS A 670 35.91 25.06 9.89
N ALA A 671 35.37 25.74 8.88
CA ALA A 671 35.98 26.94 8.32
C ALA A 671 35.92 28.14 9.27
N ARG A 672 35.05 28.10 10.29
CA ARG A 672 34.92 29.15 11.30
C ARG A 672 35.79 28.85 12.51
N THR A 673 36.98 29.45 12.55
CA THR A 673 37.93 29.33 13.67
C THR A 673 37.67 30.30 14.81
N ASP A 674 36.76 31.25 14.61
CA ASP A 674 36.39 32.31 15.54
C ASP A 674 35.24 31.93 16.50
N ILE A 675 34.65 30.75 16.31
CA ILE A 675 33.51 30.24 17.10
C ILE A 675 33.78 28.84 17.65
N ASP A 676 33.04 28.46 18.68
CA ASP A 676 32.93 27.05 19.08
C ASP A 676 31.76 26.41 18.32
N ALA A 677 32.01 25.33 17.59
CA ALA A 677 31.01 24.69 16.75
C ALA A 677 30.86 23.20 17.07
N GLY A 678 29.62 22.73 17.11
CA GLY A 678 29.25 21.32 17.22
C GLY A 678 28.23 20.94 16.15
N PHE A 679 28.21 19.67 15.79
CA PHE A 679 27.32 19.10 14.80
C PHE A 679 26.83 17.72 15.26
N VAL A 680 25.54 17.46 15.08
CA VAL A 680 24.90 16.16 15.31
C VAL A 680 23.93 15.92 14.17
N TYR A 681 24.00 14.76 13.53
CA TYR A 681 22.99 14.27 12.59
C TYR A 681 22.45 12.93 13.07
N VAL A 682 21.15 12.71 12.94
CA VAL A 682 20.49 11.42 13.12
C VAL A 682 19.24 11.36 12.22
N SER A 683 19.01 10.22 11.56
CA SER A 683 17.75 10.00 10.83
C SER A 683 16.61 9.67 11.78
N ASP A 684 15.40 10.08 11.46
CA ASP A 684 14.21 9.83 12.27
C ASP A 684 13.77 8.35 12.26
N HIS A 685 13.83 7.69 11.10
CA HIS A 685 13.65 6.26 10.88
C HIS A 685 14.37 5.83 9.59
N GLY A 686 14.28 4.53 9.26
CA GLY A 686 14.79 3.96 8.01
C GLY A 686 13.67 3.61 7.03
N GLU A 687 13.94 2.71 6.08
CA GLU A 687 13.08 2.44 4.91
C GLU A 687 13.18 0.99 4.42
N SER A 688 12.04 0.39 4.05
CA SER A 688 12.00 -0.87 3.29
C SER A 688 12.01 -0.61 1.78
N LEU A 689 12.85 -1.33 1.04
CA LEU A 689 13.07 -1.20 -0.41
C LEU A 689 12.71 -2.49 -1.17
N GLY A 690 11.69 -3.22 -0.70
CA GLY A 690 11.19 -4.47 -1.29
C GLY A 690 11.63 -5.73 -0.55
N GLU A 691 12.36 -5.63 0.57
CA GLU A 691 12.66 -6.78 1.42
C GLU A 691 11.36 -7.40 1.96
N GLY A 692 11.15 -8.71 1.73
CA GLY A 692 9.92 -9.40 2.14
C GLY A 692 8.65 -8.88 1.46
N GLY A 693 8.77 -8.16 0.33
CA GLY A 693 7.64 -7.49 -0.34
C GLY A 693 7.16 -6.22 0.36
N LEU A 694 7.89 -5.73 1.36
CA LEU A 694 7.59 -4.48 2.05
C LEU A 694 8.32 -3.32 1.37
N TYR A 695 7.60 -2.23 1.17
CA TYR A 695 8.13 -0.95 0.71
C TYR A 695 7.82 0.12 1.75
N LEU A 696 8.51 1.25 1.65
CA LEU A 696 8.29 2.41 2.52
C LEU A 696 8.52 2.09 4.01
N HIS A 697 7.88 2.87 4.87
CA HIS A 697 7.98 2.83 6.31
C HIS A 697 6.59 2.89 6.96
N GLY A 698 6.55 3.09 8.28
CA GLY A 698 5.32 3.12 9.07
C GLY A 698 4.81 1.73 9.48
N ALA A 699 5.62 0.68 9.35
CA ALA A 699 5.25 -0.62 9.89
C ALA A 699 5.10 -0.53 11.41
N PRO A 700 4.09 -1.18 12.04
CA PRO A 700 3.96 -1.17 13.49
C PRO A 700 5.27 -1.61 14.16
N TYR A 701 5.75 -0.85 15.15
CA TYR A 701 7.12 -1.01 15.68
C TYR A 701 7.50 -2.44 16.11
N PHE A 702 6.55 -3.23 16.64
CA PHE A 702 6.79 -4.60 17.08
C PHE A 702 7.10 -5.59 15.93
N MET A 703 6.77 -5.21 14.69
CA MET A 703 6.99 -5.99 13.48
C MET A 703 7.83 -5.22 12.45
N ALA A 704 8.29 -4.02 12.78
CA ALA A 704 9.10 -3.21 11.88
C ALA A 704 10.44 -3.92 11.62
N PRO A 705 10.82 -4.12 10.35
CA PRO A 705 12.10 -4.74 10.03
C PRO A 705 13.25 -3.82 10.46
N SER A 706 14.46 -4.38 10.60
CA SER A 706 15.67 -3.62 10.97
C SER A 706 15.88 -2.41 10.07
N GLU A 707 15.56 -2.55 8.80
CA GLU A 707 15.67 -1.55 7.74
C GLU A 707 14.86 -0.29 8.08
N GLN A 708 13.74 -0.39 8.80
CA GLN A 708 12.91 0.75 9.21
C GLN A 708 13.31 1.37 10.56
N ILE A 709 14.06 0.66 11.41
CA ILE A 709 14.33 1.11 12.80
C ILE A 709 15.82 1.23 13.14
N ARG A 710 16.73 0.86 12.23
CA ARG A 710 18.17 1.05 12.39
C ARG A 710 18.65 2.20 11.52
N VAL A 711 19.05 3.30 12.16
CA VAL A 711 19.38 4.57 11.52
C VAL A 711 20.81 5.03 11.79
N PRO A 712 21.42 5.79 10.87
CA PRO A 712 22.74 6.35 11.10
C PRO A 712 22.68 7.57 12.02
N MET A 713 23.74 7.75 12.81
CA MET A 713 24.00 8.98 13.55
C MET A 713 25.48 9.35 13.42
N VAL A 714 25.76 10.62 13.18
CA VAL A 714 27.13 11.15 13.15
C VAL A 714 27.24 12.44 13.94
N MET A 715 28.42 12.71 14.49
CA MET A 715 28.71 13.92 15.23
C MET A 715 30.06 14.49 14.82
N TRP A 716 30.21 15.80 14.97
CA TRP A 716 31.50 16.47 14.83
C TRP A 716 31.59 17.64 15.82
N LEU A 717 32.79 17.91 16.32
CA LEU A 717 33.04 18.98 17.29
C LEU A 717 34.30 19.76 16.90
N SER A 718 34.29 21.08 17.11
CA SER A 718 35.51 21.88 17.07
C SER A 718 36.44 21.49 18.22
N LYS A 719 37.74 21.74 18.04
CA LYS A 719 38.80 21.32 18.99
C LYS A 719 38.56 21.80 20.42
N ASP A 720 37.97 22.98 20.58
CA ASP A 720 37.77 23.61 21.88
C ASP A 720 36.40 23.31 22.51
N TRP A 721 35.45 22.76 21.75
CA TRP A 721 34.07 22.56 22.19
C TRP A 721 33.95 21.80 23.51
N SER A 722 34.56 20.61 23.59
CA SER A 722 34.44 19.75 24.77
C SER A 722 35.12 20.36 26.00
N ARG A 723 36.15 21.18 25.81
CA ARG A 723 36.78 21.97 26.87
C ARG A 723 35.87 23.11 27.33
N THR A 724 35.27 23.84 26.40
CA THR A 724 34.30 24.91 26.71
C THR A 724 33.14 24.35 27.52
N PHE A 725 32.55 23.23 27.09
CA PHE A 725 31.36 22.65 27.71
C PHE A 725 31.62 21.59 28.80
N GLY A 726 32.88 21.30 29.10
CA GLY A 726 33.28 20.51 30.27
C GLY A 726 32.99 19.01 30.18
N PHE A 727 33.27 18.36 29.05
CA PHE A 727 33.17 16.90 28.90
C PHE A 727 34.33 16.31 28.08
N ASP A 728 34.52 14.99 28.15
CA ASP A 728 35.51 14.28 27.32
C ASP A 728 34.87 13.86 25.99
N ALA A 729 35.34 14.42 24.87
CA ALA A 729 34.85 14.10 23.53
C ALA A 729 35.04 12.61 23.18
N ALA A 730 36.00 11.92 23.78
CA ALA A 730 36.20 10.49 23.56
C ALA A 730 35.01 9.63 24.05
N ASN A 731 34.17 10.16 24.94
CA ASN A 731 32.96 9.47 25.40
C ASN A 731 31.90 9.37 24.30
N LEU A 732 31.81 10.37 23.43
CA LEU A 732 30.84 10.39 22.34
C LEU A 732 31.09 9.26 21.33
N ALA A 733 32.30 8.71 21.25
CA ALA A 733 32.60 7.58 20.37
C ALA A 733 32.31 6.20 21.02
N ARG A 734 31.89 6.17 22.29
CA ARG A 734 31.68 4.91 23.02
C ARG A 734 30.28 4.36 22.74
N GLU A 735 30.21 3.04 22.57
CA GLU A 735 28.93 2.32 22.48
C GLU A 735 28.48 1.86 23.87
N PRO A 736 27.31 2.30 24.37
CA PRO A 736 26.78 1.85 25.65
C PRO A 736 26.29 0.40 25.59
N ALA A 737 26.14 -0.24 26.75
CA ALA A 737 25.54 -1.56 26.84
C ALA A 737 24.07 -1.51 26.36
N GLY A 738 23.78 -2.22 25.27
CA GLY A 738 22.47 -2.18 24.58
C GLY A 738 22.45 -1.30 23.32
N GLY A 739 23.55 -0.63 23.00
CA GLY A 739 23.72 0.22 21.81
C GLY A 739 23.05 1.59 21.92
N VAL A 740 23.39 2.48 20.99
CA VAL A 740 22.77 3.81 20.90
C VAL A 740 21.34 3.74 20.37
N THR A 741 20.49 4.61 20.90
CA THR A 741 19.06 4.74 20.56
C THR A 741 18.68 6.23 20.52
N HIS A 742 17.53 6.56 19.93
CA HIS A 742 17.01 7.93 19.93
C HIS A 742 16.85 8.56 21.32
N GLU A 743 16.73 7.77 22.39
CA GLU A 743 16.68 8.28 23.75
C GLU A 743 17.96 8.99 24.18
N HIS A 744 19.08 8.66 23.53
CA HIS A 744 20.36 9.26 23.83
C HIS A 744 20.44 10.71 23.36
N LEU A 745 19.71 11.08 22.30
CA LEU A 745 19.80 12.40 21.68
C LEU A 745 19.51 13.51 22.70
N TYR A 746 18.38 13.39 23.43
CA TYR A 746 17.94 14.40 24.38
C TYR A 746 19.00 14.74 25.44
N SER A 747 19.48 13.73 26.17
CA SER A 747 20.42 13.97 27.28
C SER A 747 21.84 14.26 26.78
N THR A 748 22.22 13.72 25.63
CA THR A 748 23.52 14.01 24.99
C THR A 748 23.60 15.46 24.55
N VAL A 749 22.56 16.03 23.92
CA VAL A 749 22.55 17.46 23.55
C VAL A 749 22.64 18.36 24.78
N LEU A 750 21.90 18.05 25.87
CA LEU A 750 22.04 18.77 27.14
C LEU A 750 23.47 18.68 27.70
N GLY A 751 24.09 17.51 27.62
CA GLY A 751 25.47 17.30 28.04
C GLY A 751 26.48 18.07 27.19
N MET A 752 26.31 18.06 25.86
CA MET A 752 27.19 18.76 24.91
C MET A 752 27.15 20.27 25.09
N LEU A 753 26.05 20.80 25.63
CA LEU A 753 25.82 22.21 25.90
C LEU A 753 26.04 22.60 27.37
N GLY A 754 26.43 21.65 28.24
CA GLY A 754 26.62 21.93 29.65
C GLY A 754 25.36 22.44 30.36
N VAL A 755 24.16 22.03 29.92
CA VAL A 755 22.90 22.44 30.54
C VAL A 755 22.65 21.60 31.78
N GLN A 756 22.44 22.30 32.91
CA GLN A 756 21.93 21.71 34.14
C GLN A 756 20.42 21.67 34.05
N SER A 757 19.86 20.46 34.02
CA SER A 757 18.43 20.24 34.02
C SER A 757 18.11 18.97 34.80
N THR A 758 16.99 19.01 35.51
CA THR A 758 16.38 17.84 36.18
C THR A 758 15.98 16.74 35.19
N THR A 759 15.88 17.07 33.90
CA THR A 759 15.48 16.14 32.84
C THR A 759 16.64 15.40 32.18
N ARG A 760 17.89 15.81 32.43
CA ARG A 760 19.09 15.14 31.90
C ARG A 760 19.26 13.78 32.59
N ARG A 761 19.25 12.69 31.82
CA ARG A 761 19.36 11.32 32.33
C ARG A 761 20.76 10.76 32.08
N PRO A 762 21.59 10.52 33.12
CA PRO A 762 22.97 10.08 32.95
C PRO A 762 23.16 8.76 32.18
N ARG A 763 22.15 7.87 32.20
CA ARG A 763 22.14 6.60 31.45
C ARG A 763 22.05 6.80 29.94
N TRP A 764 21.43 7.89 29.50
CA TRP A 764 21.15 8.19 28.08
C TRP A 764 22.02 9.35 27.57
N ASP A 765 23.12 9.63 28.25
CA ASP A 765 23.99 10.77 27.91
C ASP A 765 25.36 10.26 27.48
N LEU A 766 25.65 10.36 26.19
CA LEU A 766 26.91 9.91 25.61
C LEU A 766 28.11 10.79 26.00
N THR A 767 27.88 11.96 26.61
CA THR A 767 28.96 12.80 27.16
C THR A 767 29.42 12.33 28.53
N ASN A 768 28.61 11.52 29.22
CA ASN A 768 28.82 11.14 30.61
C ASN A 768 29.96 10.12 30.77
N ASN A 769 30.79 10.32 31.79
CA ASN A 769 32.01 9.55 32.04
C ASN A 769 31.78 8.22 32.78
N ARG A 770 30.56 7.91 33.23
CA ARG A 770 30.31 6.71 34.05
C ARG A 770 30.34 5.45 33.18
N SER A 771 31.41 4.68 33.34
CA SER A 771 31.50 3.28 32.93
C SER A 771 30.19 2.54 33.23
N SER A 772 29.75 1.74 32.26
CA SER A 772 28.59 0.84 32.26
C SER A 772 28.63 -0.28 33.32
N ALA A 773 29.14 0.00 34.53
CA ALA A 773 29.29 -0.93 35.64
C ALA A 773 28.59 -0.38 36.90
N ALA A 774 27.27 -0.23 36.82
CA ALA A 774 26.34 -0.27 37.96
C ALA A 774 24.91 -0.20 37.40
N GLN A 775 24.38 -1.36 37.01
CA GLN A 775 22.94 -1.60 36.97
C GLN A 775 22.55 -2.27 38.28
#